data_AF-A0A2R4JRY1-F1
#
_entry.id   AF-A0A2R4JRY1-F1
#
_cell.length_a   1.000
_cell.length_b   1.000
_cell.length_c   1.000
_cell.angle_alpha   90.00
_cell.angle_beta   90.00
_cell.angle_gamma   90.00
#
_symmetry.space_group_name_H-M   'P 1'
#
loop_
_entity.id
_entity.type
_entity.pdbx_description
1 polymer ?
#
loop_
_entity_poly.entity_id
_entity_poly.type
_entity_poly.pdbx_seq_one_letter_code
_entity_poly.pdbx_strand_id
1 'polypeptide(L)'
;MSGAFDALRGQLHEAATAFADGPGALEGILRGIVDDVERAVHEPLEIFPVCHHSPASAIAMARRLREKQPKVVYLELCEDMAPLLTELRNCRLPVAVQSFATEIEGFPADWSPLSVVAPVTEASAEYQAIAYALDTPGVELVLVDRSSDHVFQWETGSGSGADALAEGGADVPETPEQTALHGDAVGVEIGDLRPRFAELEEHLLRHGRVRHWSEWWHQYVELPLGDSDHDTYRQVMLLIGSLFRRLAPGDPGKVRVDEDRERYMWTRMREHLAATGADPADCLYVCGAFHAASRVAEFGVHGSDGFVVSPPSGTRWRHGLIPSSHAAIEAQFGLAAGSVSIAAAEWAKNVRRTGVRPYRLDGQAGTKKTTRPRKALPAAVPAPAAPPADRLTGFLRRPPALDALDEAELLGWSVEIVRAARRNGYLASTADAIAVFETSILLAGMRDRAKPTPYDFQDAAVTCIEKDAVPGRRDVGRLVEIMMGGDRLGQVGYDALPPLARDVHDRLAPLALRLEQRGVQRALLDIASRPELAHCSDLLWMLRRLLPQGAARPIMGERRLGERSLQESWDLALGTHQRALIELGYEGVSIEQVLEQRLRRAAYAPQATAAQVLEAVEDATLYLRSRRLADELGTRALEVLAHERSVDGAPEVLRRVRRLLAYYRTAEPVLPPWIESFVKTGFAHYCTLLPTAFTDEDATVRQVAAMLGFLFGMESLALSLGCDRAQLELALAQSHPAEPARTALLWAAQTHLGTLPRAQLRARCDELLGNPLVVPAYPRYLSGFVHALEPVPGLADFVVEAVSNAFARLPDRVLLPWLPTLITTLRAGGAELAPLLIREAGRVFPARLPELDAWVPPWRLPQEPPGLLPRAGEGAGGGGVPLLAAHPATCDALADLLGCDGAWETGGPVPSGAVLLGRHPATAAALEALLAVT
;
A
#
# COMPACT_ATOMS: atom_id res chain seq x y z
N MET A 1 -32.84 4.12 -55.51
CA MET A 1 -33.62 4.77 -54.43
C MET A 1 -32.74 5.86 -53.85
N SER A 2 -33.28 7.05 -53.63
CA SER A 2 -32.58 8.14 -52.92
C SER A 2 -32.38 7.71 -51.46
N GLY A 3 -31.16 7.84 -50.93
CA GLY A 3 -30.84 7.49 -49.54
C GLY A 3 -31.44 8.49 -48.56
N ALA A 4 -31.62 8.08 -47.29
CA ALA A 4 -32.33 8.88 -46.30
C ALA A 4 -31.67 10.25 -46.04
N PHE A 5 -30.35 10.35 -46.21
CA PHE A 5 -29.55 11.54 -45.92
C PHE A 5 -29.03 12.28 -47.18
N ASP A 6 -29.58 12.00 -48.37
CA ASP A 6 -29.11 12.59 -49.63
C ASP A 6 -29.12 14.14 -49.60
N ALA A 7 -30.15 14.74 -48.98
CA ALA A 7 -30.28 16.18 -48.85
C ALA A 7 -29.23 16.81 -47.91
N LEU A 8 -28.83 16.11 -46.84
CA LEU A 8 -27.77 16.54 -45.93
C LEU A 8 -26.41 16.46 -46.62
N ARG A 9 -26.16 15.37 -47.37
CA ARG A 9 -24.94 15.20 -48.18
C ARG A 9 -24.76 16.35 -49.17
N GLY A 10 -25.82 16.77 -49.85
CA GLY A 10 -25.78 17.92 -50.76
C GLY A 10 -25.37 19.22 -50.07
N GLN A 11 -25.94 19.52 -48.90
CA GLN A 11 -25.61 20.74 -48.14
C GLN A 11 -24.17 20.76 -47.63
N LEU A 12 -23.68 19.62 -47.13
CA LEU A 12 -22.30 19.52 -46.66
C LEU A 12 -21.30 19.65 -47.81
N HIS A 13 -21.65 19.17 -49.01
CA HIS A 13 -20.84 19.36 -50.22
C HIS A 13 -20.74 20.84 -50.61
N GLU A 14 -21.88 21.55 -50.63
CA GLU A 14 -21.91 23.00 -50.91
C GLU A 14 -21.10 23.78 -49.87
N ALA A 15 -21.23 23.45 -48.58
CA ALA A 15 -20.48 24.07 -47.51
C ALA A 15 -18.96 23.81 -47.64
N ALA A 16 -18.55 22.56 -47.86
CA ALA A 16 -17.14 22.21 -48.04
C ALA A 16 -16.51 22.97 -49.22
N THR A 17 -17.25 23.11 -50.32
CA THR A 17 -16.83 23.84 -51.53
C THR A 17 -16.71 25.34 -51.26
N ALA A 18 -17.56 25.91 -50.42
CA ALA A 18 -17.52 27.33 -50.06
C ALA A 18 -16.39 27.67 -49.07
N PHE A 19 -16.01 26.74 -48.19
CA PHE A 19 -15.00 26.97 -47.14
C PHE A 19 -13.56 26.64 -47.56
N ALA A 20 -13.36 25.84 -48.61
CA ALA A 20 -12.04 25.48 -49.11
C ALA A 20 -11.89 25.92 -50.57
N ASP A 21 -10.94 26.81 -50.85
CA ASP A 21 -10.39 27.04 -52.22
C ASP A 21 -9.60 25.80 -52.73
N GLY A 22 -10.17 24.59 -52.57
CA GLY A 22 -9.55 23.26 -52.74
C GLY A 22 -8.63 22.87 -51.56
N PRO A 23 -8.74 21.66 -50.94
CA PRO A 23 -8.90 20.34 -51.58
C PRO A 23 -10.04 19.46 -51.00
N GLY A 24 -10.43 18.38 -51.70
CA GLY A 24 -11.55 17.47 -51.35
C GLY A 24 -11.46 16.69 -50.03
N ALA A 25 -10.49 16.98 -49.15
CA ALA A 25 -10.32 16.33 -47.85
C ALA A 25 -11.44 16.71 -46.85
N LEU A 26 -11.78 18.01 -46.76
CA LEU A 26 -12.89 18.47 -45.91
C LEU A 26 -14.23 17.89 -46.40
N GLU A 27 -14.44 17.88 -47.71
CA GLU A 27 -15.62 17.25 -48.32
C GLU A 27 -15.69 15.76 -47.99
N GLY A 28 -14.58 15.02 -48.13
CA GLY A 28 -14.49 13.61 -47.79
C GLY A 28 -14.75 13.30 -46.31
N ILE A 29 -14.33 14.20 -45.40
CA ILE A 29 -14.65 14.10 -43.97
C ILE A 29 -16.14 14.31 -43.75
N LEU A 30 -16.70 15.46 -44.18
CA LEU A 30 -18.09 15.82 -43.91
C LEU A 30 -19.10 14.84 -44.53
N ARG A 31 -18.90 14.45 -45.79
CA ARG A 31 -19.77 13.45 -46.44
C ARG A 31 -19.63 12.08 -45.80
N GLY A 32 -18.39 11.69 -45.51
CA GLY A 32 -18.14 10.40 -44.91
C GLY A 32 -18.74 10.25 -43.50
N ILE A 33 -18.89 11.34 -42.73
CA ILE A 33 -19.61 11.30 -41.44
C ILE A 33 -21.03 10.80 -41.66
N VAL A 34 -21.72 11.38 -42.64
CA VAL A 34 -23.09 10.99 -42.99
C VAL A 34 -23.15 9.56 -43.52
N ASP A 35 -22.16 9.14 -44.30
CA ASP A 35 -22.08 7.76 -44.80
C ASP A 35 -21.87 6.74 -43.67
N ASP A 36 -21.10 7.08 -42.63
CA ASP A 36 -20.93 6.22 -41.44
C ASP A 36 -22.23 6.14 -40.63
N VAL A 37 -22.95 7.26 -40.45
CA VAL A 37 -24.26 7.28 -39.79
C VAL A 37 -25.26 6.44 -40.58
N GLU A 38 -25.35 6.63 -41.89
CA GLU A 38 -26.27 5.88 -42.75
C GLU A 38 -25.97 4.38 -42.70
N ARG A 39 -24.69 3.98 -42.76
CA ARG A 39 -24.26 2.58 -42.64
C ARG A 39 -24.67 1.99 -41.30
N ALA A 40 -24.33 2.62 -40.18
CA ALA A 40 -24.59 2.10 -38.85
C ALA A 40 -26.09 2.07 -38.49
N VAL A 41 -26.89 2.99 -39.03
CA VAL A 41 -28.34 3.02 -38.83
C VAL A 41 -29.07 1.89 -39.57
N HIS A 42 -28.56 1.48 -40.75
CA HIS A 42 -29.12 0.40 -41.56
C HIS A 42 -28.63 -1.01 -41.18
N GLU A 43 -27.67 -1.12 -40.26
CA GLU A 43 -27.17 -2.41 -39.78
C GLU A 43 -28.31 -3.24 -39.14
N PRO A 44 -28.53 -4.51 -39.55
CA PRO A 44 -29.58 -5.36 -38.99
C PRO A 44 -29.47 -5.57 -37.49
N LEU A 45 -28.25 -5.76 -37.00
CA LEU A 45 -27.94 -5.73 -35.57
C LEU A 45 -27.91 -4.26 -35.12
N GLU A 46 -28.84 -3.87 -34.27
CA GLU A 46 -28.93 -2.48 -33.85
C GLU A 46 -27.72 -2.07 -32.99
N ILE A 47 -26.94 -1.13 -33.51
CA ILE A 47 -25.82 -0.50 -32.80
C ILE A 47 -26.33 0.67 -31.97
N PHE A 48 -26.11 0.62 -30.66
CA PHE A 48 -26.45 1.65 -29.69
C PHE A 48 -25.16 2.34 -29.19
N PRO A 49 -24.82 3.52 -29.74
CA PRO A 49 -23.62 4.26 -29.35
C PRO A 49 -23.77 4.89 -27.96
N VAL A 50 -22.74 4.77 -27.12
CA VAL A 50 -22.70 5.33 -25.77
C VAL A 50 -21.41 6.11 -25.51
N CYS A 51 -21.43 6.90 -24.43
CA CYS A 51 -20.24 7.44 -23.78
C CYS A 51 -20.26 7.00 -22.32
N HIS A 52 -19.11 6.60 -21.77
CA HIS A 52 -19.03 6.09 -20.41
C HIS A 52 -19.51 7.14 -19.41
N HIS A 53 -20.29 6.73 -18.42
CA HIS A 53 -20.86 7.63 -17.40
C HIS A 53 -21.72 8.80 -17.95
N SER A 54 -22.26 8.67 -19.17
CA SER A 54 -23.16 9.66 -19.77
C SER A 54 -24.61 9.50 -19.28
N PRO A 55 -25.20 10.50 -18.59
CA PRO A 55 -26.60 10.47 -18.20
C PRO A 55 -27.55 10.48 -19.40
N ALA A 56 -27.21 11.14 -20.51
CA ALA A 56 -28.00 11.09 -21.74
C ALA A 56 -28.01 9.68 -22.34
N SER A 57 -26.83 9.01 -22.41
CA SER A 57 -26.74 7.62 -22.83
C SER A 57 -27.56 6.68 -21.95
N ALA A 58 -27.51 6.86 -20.62
CA ALA A 58 -28.26 6.06 -19.68
C ALA A 58 -29.79 6.19 -19.89
N ILE A 59 -30.30 7.41 -20.11
CA ILE A 59 -31.74 7.65 -20.32
C ILE A 59 -32.19 7.08 -21.66
N ALA A 60 -31.42 7.33 -22.72
CA ALA A 60 -31.69 6.81 -24.04
C ALA A 60 -31.70 5.27 -24.02
N MET A 61 -30.76 4.65 -23.31
CA MET A 61 -30.68 3.19 -23.15
C MET A 61 -31.90 2.65 -22.39
N ALA A 62 -32.21 3.22 -21.22
CA ALA A 62 -33.36 2.78 -20.42
C ALA A 62 -34.69 2.92 -21.19
N ARG A 63 -34.83 3.95 -22.04
CA ARG A 63 -35.97 4.10 -22.93
C ARG A 63 -35.96 3.03 -24.03
N ARG A 64 -34.83 2.85 -24.71
CA ARG A 64 -34.73 1.93 -25.84
C ARG A 64 -34.96 0.47 -25.44
N LEU A 65 -34.44 0.04 -24.29
CA LEU A 65 -34.67 -1.32 -23.76
C LEU A 65 -36.15 -1.60 -23.49
N ARG A 66 -36.94 -0.58 -23.12
CA ARG A 66 -38.39 -0.72 -22.91
C ARG A 66 -39.17 -0.85 -24.22
N GLU A 67 -38.70 -0.18 -25.26
CA GLU A 67 -39.31 -0.16 -26.59
C GLU A 67 -38.94 -1.40 -27.40
N LYS A 68 -37.64 -1.70 -27.52
CA LYS A 68 -37.10 -2.80 -28.33
C LYS A 68 -37.24 -4.16 -27.65
N GLN A 69 -37.06 -4.22 -26.33
CA GLN A 69 -37.03 -5.47 -25.55
C GLN A 69 -36.14 -6.56 -26.21
N PRO A 70 -34.83 -6.28 -26.42
CA PRO A 70 -33.96 -7.23 -27.11
C PRO A 70 -33.81 -8.53 -26.31
N LYS A 71 -33.61 -9.65 -27.02
CA LYS A 71 -33.35 -10.99 -26.47
C LYS A 71 -31.87 -11.21 -26.17
N VAL A 72 -30.98 -10.55 -26.89
CA VAL A 72 -29.54 -10.59 -26.66
C VAL A 72 -29.01 -9.17 -26.59
N VAL A 73 -28.21 -8.89 -25.57
CA VAL A 73 -27.48 -7.64 -25.41
C VAL A 73 -25.99 -7.94 -25.51
N TYR A 74 -25.35 -7.44 -26.56
CA TYR A 74 -23.90 -7.42 -26.69
C TYR A 74 -23.36 -6.15 -26.05
N LEU A 75 -22.37 -6.26 -25.17
CA LEU A 75 -21.80 -5.12 -24.44
C LEU A 75 -20.29 -5.07 -24.64
N GLU A 76 -19.78 -3.90 -25.02
CA GLU A 76 -18.35 -3.58 -25.04
C GLU A 76 -17.79 -3.58 -23.60
N LEU A 77 -17.43 -4.76 -23.11
CA LEU A 77 -16.72 -4.98 -21.85
C LEU A 77 -15.92 -6.27 -22.01
N CYS A 78 -14.83 -6.42 -21.27
CA CYS A 78 -13.95 -7.59 -21.36
C CYS A 78 -14.71 -8.90 -21.15
N GLU A 79 -14.60 -9.82 -22.11
CA GLU A 79 -15.39 -11.06 -22.13
C GLU A 79 -15.25 -11.91 -20.84
N ASP A 80 -14.07 -11.90 -20.21
CA ASP A 80 -13.75 -12.68 -19.01
C ASP A 80 -14.32 -12.09 -17.71
N MET A 81 -14.86 -10.87 -17.74
CA MET A 81 -15.51 -10.23 -16.59
C MET A 81 -16.99 -10.60 -16.42
N ALA A 82 -17.60 -11.29 -17.40
CA ALA A 82 -19.02 -11.61 -17.42
C ALA A 82 -19.56 -12.29 -16.13
N PRO A 83 -18.84 -13.26 -15.51
CA PRO A 83 -19.33 -13.93 -14.30
C PRO A 83 -19.61 -12.99 -13.12
N LEU A 84 -18.86 -11.88 -13.02
CA LEU A 84 -18.95 -10.93 -11.91
C LEU A 84 -20.18 -10.04 -11.95
N LEU A 85 -20.80 -9.87 -13.13
CA LEU A 85 -21.91 -8.91 -13.28
C LEU A 85 -23.14 -9.30 -12.45
N THR A 86 -23.32 -10.59 -12.18
CA THR A 86 -24.39 -11.09 -11.32
C THR A 86 -24.25 -10.64 -9.86
N GLU A 87 -23.02 -10.41 -9.39
CA GLU A 87 -22.69 -10.00 -8.02
C GLU A 87 -22.92 -8.50 -7.79
N LEU A 88 -23.18 -7.71 -8.84
CA LEU A 88 -23.54 -6.28 -8.71
C LEU A 88 -24.82 -6.08 -7.88
N ARG A 89 -25.69 -7.09 -7.76
CA ARG A 89 -26.86 -7.05 -6.87
C ARG A 89 -26.46 -6.96 -5.40
N ASN A 90 -25.32 -7.52 -5.03
CA ASN A 90 -24.81 -7.49 -3.67
C ASN A 90 -24.06 -6.18 -3.37
N CYS A 91 -24.04 -5.24 -4.32
CA CYS A 91 -23.25 -4.01 -4.22
C CYS A 91 -24.11 -2.75 -4.21
N ARG A 92 -23.59 -1.71 -3.57
CA ARG A 92 -24.07 -0.33 -3.69
C ARG A 92 -23.12 0.42 -4.62
N LEU A 93 -23.62 0.94 -5.74
CA LEU A 93 -22.80 1.66 -6.72
C LEU A 93 -22.30 3.02 -6.19
N PRO A 94 -21.13 3.52 -6.64
CA PRO A 94 -20.25 2.92 -7.66
C PRO A 94 -19.33 1.79 -7.17
N VAL A 95 -19.16 0.75 -7.97
CA VAL A 95 -18.15 -0.30 -7.77
C VAL A 95 -17.41 -0.55 -9.08
N ALA A 96 -16.21 -1.11 -9.02
CA ALA A 96 -15.49 -1.51 -10.22
C ALA A 96 -15.41 -3.04 -10.31
N VAL A 97 -15.63 -3.54 -11.53
CA VAL A 97 -15.35 -4.92 -11.91
C VAL A 97 -13.85 -5.02 -12.13
N GLN A 98 -13.18 -5.93 -11.45
CA GLN A 98 -11.73 -6.05 -11.47
C GLN A 98 -11.29 -7.42 -11.98
N SER A 99 -10.30 -7.42 -12.86
CA SER A 99 -9.44 -8.55 -13.16
C SER A 99 -8.05 -8.28 -12.60
N PHE A 100 -7.45 -9.28 -11.98
CA PHE A 100 -6.18 -9.15 -11.28
C PHE A 100 -5.33 -10.41 -11.44
N ALA A 101 -4.04 -10.25 -11.71
CA ALA A 101 -3.10 -11.35 -11.88
C ALA A 101 -1.73 -11.03 -11.26
N THR A 102 -1.28 -11.91 -10.36
CA THR A 102 0.09 -11.89 -9.80
C THR A 102 0.99 -12.96 -10.44
N GLU A 103 0.38 -14.05 -10.90
CA GLU A 103 1.02 -15.16 -11.61
C GLU A 103 0.89 -14.91 -13.11
N ILE A 104 1.88 -14.21 -13.68
CA ILE A 104 1.88 -13.80 -15.08
C ILE A 104 2.74 -14.75 -15.93
N GLU A 105 2.27 -15.06 -17.13
CA GLU A 105 2.97 -15.84 -18.15
C GLU A 105 2.83 -15.10 -19.48
N GLY A 106 3.92 -15.00 -20.26
CA GLY A 106 3.90 -14.28 -21.53
C GLY A 106 4.03 -12.75 -21.42
N PHE A 107 4.12 -12.19 -20.20
CA PHE A 107 4.37 -10.78 -19.93
C PHE A 107 5.68 -10.55 -19.14
N PRO A 108 6.30 -9.35 -19.22
CA PRO A 108 7.46 -8.99 -18.41
C PRO A 108 7.20 -9.09 -16.90
N ALA A 109 8.14 -9.68 -16.15
CA ALA A 109 7.97 -9.96 -14.72
C ALA A 109 7.75 -8.71 -13.87
N ASP A 110 8.33 -7.58 -14.29
CA ASP A 110 8.25 -6.25 -13.68
C ASP A 110 6.88 -5.58 -13.84
N TRP A 111 6.01 -6.11 -14.70
CA TRP A 111 4.63 -5.63 -14.84
C TRP A 111 3.69 -6.22 -13.79
N SER A 112 4.08 -7.29 -13.11
CA SER A 112 3.25 -7.90 -12.06
C SER A 112 3.19 -7.01 -10.81
N PRO A 113 2.01 -6.81 -10.20
CA PRO A 113 0.72 -7.39 -10.57
C PRO A 113 0.03 -6.64 -11.72
N LEU A 114 -0.63 -7.38 -12.61
CA LEU A 114 -1.50 -6.81 -13.64
C LEU A 114 -2.90 -6.59 -13.05
N SER A 115 -3.50 -5.43 -13.31
CA SER A 115 -4.88 -5.16 -12.91
C SER A 115 -5.63 -4.38 -13.98
N VAL A 116 -6.85 -4.83 -14.27
CA VAL A 116 -7.82 -4.18 -15.15
C VAL A 116 -9.06 -3.87 -14.34
N VAL A 117 -9.59 -2.64 -14.44
CA VAL A 117 -10.81 -2.21 -13.75
C VAL A 117 -11.82 -1.60 -14.72
N ALA A 118 -13.10 -1.93 -14.53
CA ALA A 118 -14.22 -1.32 -15.25
C ALA A 118 -15.21 -0.76 -14.21
N PRO A 119 -15.13 0.55 -13.89
CA PRO A 119 -16.06 1.19 -12.95
C PRO A 119 -17.49 1.22 -13.47
N VAL A 120 -18.46 0.98 -12.59
CA VAL A 120 -19.90 0.95 -12.93
C VAL A 120 -20.67 1.92 -12.03
N THR A 121 -21.44 2.80 -12.66
CA THR A 121 -22.31 3.78 -12.01
C THR A 121 -23.77 3.57 -12.42
N GLU A 122 -24.74 3.99 -11.61
CA GLU A 122 -26.15 3.93 -12.00
C GLU A 122 -26.46 4.82 -13.22
N ALA A 123 -25.75 5.95 -13.33
CA ALA A 123 -25.88 6.95 -14.39
C ALA A 123 -25.11 6.59 -15.67
N SER A 124 -25.11 5.31 -16.05
CA SER A 124 -24.41 4.84 -17.25
C SER A 124 -25.28 3.85 -18.04
N ALA A 125 -25.15 3.87 -19.37
CA ALA A 125 -25.94 3.01 -20.26
C ALA A 125 -25.63 1.53 -20.05
N GLU A 126 -24.40 1.21 -19.70
CA GLU A 126 -23.90 -0.14 -19.48
C GLU A 126 -24.58 -0.75 -18.26
N TYR A 127 -24.70 -0.01 -17.15
CA TYR A 127 -25.47 -0.48 -16.01
C TYR A 127 -26.96 -0.70 -16.36
N GLN A 128 -27.57 0.18 -17.14
CA GLN A 128 -28.97 0.00 -17.57
C GLN A 128 -29.14 -1.26 -18.42
N ALA A 129 -28.19 -1.55 -19.31
CA ALA A 129 -28.16 -2.75 -20.15
C ALA A 129 -27.93 -4.03 -19.33
N ILE A 130 -26.95 -4.01 -18.42
CA ILE A 130 -26.66 -5.12 -17.49
C ILE A 130 -27.88 -5.41 -16.62
N ALA A 131 -28.45 -4.37 -15.99
CA ALA A 131 -29.60 -4.52 -15.13
C ALA A 131 -30.82 -5.04 -15.89
N TYR A 132 -31.05 -4.60 -17.13
CA TYR A 132 -32.11 -5.16 -17.96
C TYR A 132 -31.89 -6.65 -18.25
N ALA A 133 -30.71 -7.04 -18.70
CA ALA A 133 -30.45 -8.41 -19.13
C ALA A 133 -30.49 -9.40 -17.96
N LEU A 134 -29.91 -9.06 -16.81
CA LEU A 134 -29.86 -9.96 -15.65
C LEU A 134 -31.22 -10.19 -14.98
N ASP A 135 -32.14 -9.23 -15.10
CA ASP A 135 -33.43 -9.27 -14.42
C ASP A 135 -34.61 -9.55 -15.35
N THR A 136 -34.39 -9.58 -16.67
CA THR A 136 -35.42 -9.92 -17.65
C THR A 136 -35.28 -11.39 -18.06
N PRO A 137 -36.27 -12.25 -17.75
CA PRO A 137 -36.18 -13.67 -18.08
C PRO A 137 -36.00 -13.91 -19.58
N GLY A 138 -35.06 -14.79 -19.94
CA GLY A 138 -34.80 -15.18 -21.33
C GLY A 138 -34.00 -14.17 -22.14
N VAL A 139 -33.47 -13.11 -21.52
CA VAL A 139 -32.50 -12.21 -22.14
C VAL A 139 -31.09 -12.67 -21.81
N GLU A 140 -30.24 -12.72 -22.83
CA GLU A 140 -28.83 -13.06 -22.71
C GLU A 140 -27.97 -11.79 -22.74
N LEU A 141 -26.94 -11.74 -21.88
CA LEU A 141 -25.92 -10.70 -21.86
C LEU A 141 -24.60 -11.30 -22.33
N VAL A 142 -24.02 -10.77 -23.39
CA VAL A 142 -22.78 -11.24 -23.98
C VAL A 142 -21.77 -10.10 -23.97
N LEU A 143 -20.66 -10.29 -23.26
CA LEU A 143 -19.55 -9.35 -23.26
C LEU A 143 -18.67 -9.65 -24.47
N VAL A 144 -18.40 -8.65 -25.32
CA VAL A 144 -17.81 -8.87 -26.65
C VAL A 144 -16.45 -8.21 -26.85
N ASP A 145 -15.97 -7.40 -25.91
CA ASP A 145 -14.64 -6.79 -26.03
C ASP A 145 -13.54 -7.76 -25.58
N ARG A 146 -12.30 -7.44 -25.94
CA ARG A 146 -11.09 -8.21 -25.67
C ARG A 146 -10.99 -8.59 -24.19
N SER A 147 -10.52 -9.80 -23.91
CA SER A 147 -10.29 -10.24 -22.51
C SER A 147 -9.25 -9.35 -21.80
N SER A 148 -9.25 -9.38 -20.47
CA SER A 148 -8.26 -8.67 -19.64
C SER A 148 -6.81 -8.98 -20.04
N ASP A 149 -6.56 -10.20 -20.52
CA ASP A 149 -5.26 -10.60 -21.05
C ASP A 149 -4.88 -9.84 -22.33
N HIS A 150 -5.82 -9.73 -23.26
CA HIS A 150 -5.63 -9.02 -24.52
C HIS A 150 -5.48 -7.50 -24.34
N VAL A 151 -5.98 -6.93 -23.24
CA VAL A 151 -5.68 -5.54 -22.86
C VAL A 151 -4.16 -5.34 -22.81
N PHE A 152 -3.45 -6.16 -22.04
CA PHE A 152 -2.00 -6.07 -21.93
C PHE A 152 -1.27 -6.57 -23.19
N GLN A 153 -1.74 -7.63 -23.86
CA GLN A 153 -1.10 -8.09 -25.10
C GLN A 153 -1.08 -7.00 -26.17
N TRP A 154 -2.17 -6.24 -26.32
CA TRP A 154 -2.27 -5.26 -27.39
C TRP A 154 -1.62 -3.92 -27.03
N GLU A 155 -1.49 -3.61 -25.73
CA GLU A 155 -0.69 -2.47 -25.23
C GLU A 155 0.83 -2.69 -25.37
N THR A 156 1.33 -3.94 -25.32
CA THR A 156 2.77 -4.27 -25.49
C THR A 156 3.32 -4.10 -26.92
N GLY A 157 2.44 -3.99 -27.92
CA GLY A 157 2.82 -4.02 -29.35
C GLY A 157 3.56 -2.79 -29.86
N SER A 158 3.61 -1.69 -29.08
CA SER A 158 4.42 -0.50 -29.38
C SER A 158 5.63 -0.46 -28.45
N GLY A 159 6.83 -0.60 -29.00
CA GLY A 159 8.11 -0.69 -28.26
C GLY A 159 8.52 0.57 -27.48
N SER A 160 7.74 0.97 -26.47
CA SER A 160 8.03 2.04 -25.53
C SER A 160 7.30 1.83 -24.19
N GLY A 161 7.39 0.62 -23.64
CA GLY A 161 6.73 0.22 -22.38
C GLY A 161 7.19 0.96 -21.11
N ALA A 162 7.88 2.09 -21.23
CA ALA A 162 8.30 2.93 -20.10
C ALA A 162 7.61 4.31 -20.07
N ASP A 163 7.14 4.85 -21.21
CA ASP A 163 6.67 6.24 -21.26
C ASP A 163 5.13 6.39 -21.15
N ALA A 164 4.35 5.38 -21.58
CA ALA A 164 2.88 5.48 -21.55
C ALA A 164 2.27 5.36 -20.13
N LEU A 165 3.01 4.79 -19.17
CA LEU A 165 2.62 4.72 -17.76
C LEU A 165 3.00 6.00 -16.98
N ALA A 166 3.78 6.92 -17.58
CA ALA A 166 4.32 8.10 -16.91
C ALA A 166 3.61 9.43 -17.26
N GLU A 167 2.87 9.51 -18.37
CA GLU A 167 2.31 10.80 -18.84
C GLU A 167 0.95 11.20 -18.22
N GLY A 168 0.47 10.50 -17.19
CA GLY A 168 -0.72 10.90 -16.41
C GLY A 168 -0.45 11.84 -15.22
N GLY A 169 0.82 12.09 -14.88
CA GLY A 169 1.21 12.85 -13.69
C GLY A 169 1.32 14.35 -13.92
N ALA A 170 0.20 15.05 -14.17
CA ALA A 170 0.17 16.50 -14.01
C ALA A 170 -0.08 16.85 -12.53
N ASP A 171 0.78 17.71 -11.96
CA ASP A 171 0.76 18.21 -10.58
C ASP A 171 -0.65 18.64 -10.11
N VAL A 172 -1.36 17.73 -9.45
CA VAL A 172 -2.53 18.03 -8.61
C VAL A 172 -2.13 17.60 -7.19
N PRO A 173 -2.28 18.45 -6.16
CA PRO A 173 -1.91 18.08 -4.80
C PRO A 173 -2.67 16.82 -4.36
N GLU A 174 -1.92 15.74 -4.18
CA GLU A 174 -2.43 14.41 -3.84
C GLU A 174 -3.24 14.45 -2.53
N THR A 175 -4.50 14.02 -2.58
CA THR A 175 -5.17 13.47 -1.39
C THR A 175 -5.13 11.94 -1.49
N PRO A 176 -4.27 11.24 -0.73
CA PRO A 176 -3.97 9.82 -0.95
C PRO A 176 -5.14 8.85 -0.73
N GLU A 177 -6.21 9.23 -0.02
CA GLU A 177 -7.21 8.27 0.47
C GLU A 177 -8.35 7.95 -0.52
N GLN A 178 -8.61 8.79 -1.52
CA GLN A 178 -9.77 8.65 -2.42
C GLN A 178 -9.39 8.23 -3.85
N THR A 179 -8.25 8.69 -4.37
CA THR A 179 -7.67 8.25 -5.65
C THR A 179 -7.05 6.84 -5.58
N ALA A 180 -6.70 6.35 -4.39
CA ALA A 180 -6.11 5.03 -4.19
C ALA A 180 -7.08 3.83 -4.39
N LEU A 181 -8.37 4.07 -4.67
CA LEU A 181 -9.35 2.98 -4.82
C LEU A 181 -9.13 2.12 -6.07
N HIS A 182 -8.64 2.70 -7.17
CA HIS A 182 -8.27 1.94 -8.38
C HIS A 182 -6.75 1.72 -8.50
N GLY A 183 -5.93 2.56 -7.85
CA GLY A 183 -4.47 2.39 -7.80
C GLY A 183 -3.89 2.42 -9.22
N ASP A 184 -2.92 1.56 -9.51
CA ASP A 184 -2.24 1.54 -10.81
C ASP A 184 -2.96 0.65 -11.85
N ALA A 185 -4.26 0.39 -11.67
CA ALA A 185 -5.02 -0.47 -12.57
C ALA A 185 -5.32 0.23 -13.91
N VAL A 186 -5.33 -0.55 -14.99
CA VAL A 186 -5.76 -0.11 -16.31
C VAL A 186 -7.29 0.02 -16.33
N GLY A 187 -7.79 1.21 -16.62
CA GLY A 187 -9.22 1.49 -16.72
C GLY A 187 -9.77 1.08 -18.08
N VAL A 188 -10.77 0.21 -18.10
CA VAL A 188 -11.54 -0.10 -19.31
C VAL A 188 -12.63 0.96 -19.45
N GLU A 189 -12.44 1.84 -20.43
CA GLU A 189 -13.39 2.88 -20.77
C GLU A 189 -14.29 2.44 -21.93
N ILE A 190 -15.59 2.66 -21.79
CA ILE A 190 -16.58 2.33 -22.83
C ILE A 190 -16.95 3.62 -23.56
N GLY A 191 -16.33 3.86 -24.70
CA GLY A 191 -16.58 5.06 -25.49
C GLY A 191 -15.96 6.33 -24.93
N ASP A 192 -14.63 6.32 -24.79
CA ASP A 192 -13.83 7.56 -24.73
C ASP A 192 -14.14 8.40 -25.98
N LEU A 193 -14.79 9.54 -25.75
CA LEU A 193 -15.17 10.49 -26.78
C LEU A 193 -14.49 11.83 -26.52
N ARG A 194 -13.15 11.79 -26.46
CA ARG A 194 -12.28 12.97 -26.43
C ARG A 194 -11.56 13.18 -27.76
N PRO A 195 -11.31 14.43 -28.19
CA PRO A 195 -10.43 14.71 -29.32
C PRO A 195 -9.05 14.07 -29.12
N ARG A 196 -8.55 13.35 -30.13
CA ARG A 196 -7.28 12.60 -30.05
C ARG A 196 -6.02 13.40 -30.35
N PHE A 197 -6.14 14.71 -30.53
CA PHE A 197 -5.03 15.63 -30.69
C PHE A 197 -5.37 16.95 -30.00
N ALA A 198 -4.38 17.52 -29.30
CA ALA A 198 -4.58 18.59 -28.33
C ALA A 198 -5.13 19.86 -28.96
N GLU A 199 -4.79 20.15 -30.21
CA GLU A 199 -5.17 21.37 -30.91
C GLU A 199 -6.68 21.44 -31.15
N LEU A 200 -7.34 20.32 -31.46
CA LEU A 200 -8.80 20.29 -31.60
C LEU A 200 -9.49 20.47 -30.27
N GLU A 201 -8.99 19.82 -29.22
CA GLU A 201 -9.53 20.03 -27.87
C GLU A 201 -9.36 21.49 -27.44
N GLU A 202 -8.16 22.05 -27.53
CA GLU A 202 -7.89 23.46 -27.20
C GLU A 202 -8.78 24.40 -28.02
N HIS A 203 -8.97 24.11 -29.31
CA HIS A 203 -9.86 24.88 -30.17
C HIS A 203 -11.31 24.82 -29.69
N LEU A 204 -11.84 23.63 -29.41
CA LEU A 204 -13.21 23.45 -28.92
C LEU A 204 -13.41 24.10 -27.53
N LEU A 205 -12.45 23.98 -26.63
CA LEU A 205 -12.49 24.62 -25.31
C LEU A 205 -12.44 26.14 -25.41
N ARG A 206 -11.52 26.70 -26.23
CA ARG A 206 -11.38 28.14 -26.46
C ARG A 206 -12.66 28.73 -27.07
N HIS A 207 -13.22 28.09 -28.09
CA HIS A 207 -14.44 28.56 -28.75
C HIS A 207 -15.71 28.33 -27.93
N GLY A 208 -15.76 27.24 -27.15
CA GLY A 208 -16.81 27.00 -26.16
C GLY A 208 -16.70 27.87 -24.91
N ARG A 209 -15.58 28.59 -24.72
CA ARG A 209 -15.25 29.41 -23.55
C ARG A 209 -15.35 28.63 -22.23
N VAL A 210 -14.86 27.39 -22.25
CA VAL A 210 -14.90 26.44 -21.12
C VAL A 210 -13.48 25.96 -20.79
N ARG A 211 -13.26 25.49 -19.56
CA ARG A 211 -11.92 25.09 -19.10
C ARG A 211 -11.59 23.63 -19.31
N HIS A 212 -12.59 22.76 -19.20
CA HIS A 212 -12.40 21.32 -19.17
C HIS A 212 -13.25 20.64 -20.24
N TRP A 213 -12.74 19.54 -20.79
CA TRP A 213 -13.48 18.69 -21.74
C TRP A 213 -14.83 18.24 -21.17
N SER A 214 -14.87 17.82 -19.90
CA SER A 214 -16.11 17.41 -19.23
C SER A 214 -17.16 18.53 -19.17
N GLU A 215 -16.73 19.80 -19.05
CA GLU A 215 -17.62 20.96 -19.09
C GLU A 215 -18.21 21.15 -20.50
N TRP A 216 -17.35 21.09 -21.52
CA TRP A 216 -17.76 21.19 -22.91
C TRP A 216 -18.75 20.09 -23.28
N TRP A 217 -18.42 18.83 -22.98
CA TRP A 217 -19.25 17.66 -23.24
C TRP A 217 -20.63 17.79 -22.58
N HIS A 218 -20.66 18.17 -21.30
CA HIS A 218 -21.89 18.37 -20.58
C HIS A 218 -22.81 19.40 -21.25
N GLN A 219 -22.26 20.55 -21.66
CA GLN A 219 -23.05 21.63 -22.27
C GLN A 219 -23.56 21.30 -23.66
N TYR A 220 -22.69 20.77 -24.52
CA TYR A 220 -22.96 20.67 -25.95
C TYR A 220 -23.46 19.28 -26.38
N VAL A 221 -23.34 18.27 -25.52
CA VAL A 221 -23.77 16.90 -25.82
C VAL A 221 -24.78 16.36 -24.80
N GLU A 222 -24.47 16.38 -23.49
CA GLU A 222 -25.37 15.80 -22.48
C GLU A 222 -26.72 16.50 -22.40
N LEU A 223 -26.72 17.83 -22.24
CA LEU A 223 -27.97 18.59 -22.10
C LEU A 223 -28.87 18.51 -23.34
N PRO A 224 -28.36 18.72 -24.57
CA PRO A 224 -29.19 18.64 -25.79
C PRO A 224 -29.73 17.23 -26.07
N LEU A 225 -29.05 16.18 -25.62
CA LEU A 225 -29.47 14.81 -25.85
C LEU A 225 -30.35 14.24 -24.73
N GLY A 226 -30.35 14.82 -23.53
CA GLY A 226 -31.02 14.27 -22.33
C GLY A 226 -32.53 14.04 -22.46
N ASP A 227 -33.23 14.74 -23.36
CA ASP A 227 -34.65 14.55 -23.66
C ASP A 227 -34.95 14.21 -25.14
N SER A 228 -33.92 14.05 -25.97
CA SER A 228 -34.06 13.70 -27.38
C SER A 228 -34.71 12.32 -27.57
N ASP A 229 -35.40 12.10 -28.69
CA ASP A 229 -35.94 10.78 -29.04
C ASP A 229 -34.82 9.80 -29.46
N HIS A 230 -35.15 8.51 -29.54
CA HIS A 230 -34.17 7.45 -29.82
C HIS A 230 -33.41 7.67 -31.14
N ASP A 231 -34.11 8.03 -32.23
CA ASP A 231 -33.50 8.19 -33.54
C ASP A 231 -32.55 9.39 -33.55
N THR A 232 -32.98 10.51 -32.95
CA THR A 232 -32.13 11.70 -32.78
C THR A 232 -30.88 11.37 -31.96
N TYR A 233 -31.03 10.75 -30.79
CA TYR A 233 -29.91 10.36 -29.93
C TYR A 233 -28.91 9.47 -30.69
N ARG A 234 -29.41 8.39 -31.33
CA ARG A 234 -28.59 7.41 -32.03
C ARG A 234 -27.83 8.05 -33.20
N GLN A 235 -28.51 8.85 -34.03
CA GLN A 235 -27.87 9.52 -35.18
C GLN A 235 -26.82 10.55 -34.75
N VAL A 236 -27.07 11.33 -33.70
CA VAL A 236 -26.12 12.33 -33.19
C VAL A 236 -24.89 11.66 -32.58
N MET A 237 -25.06 10.63 -31.76
CA MET A 237 -23.92 9.92 -31.16
C MET A 237 -23.08 9.19 -32.22
N LEU A 238 -23.71 8.58 -33.24
CA LEU A 238 -22.99 8.03 -34.41
C LEU A 238 -22.20 9.12 -35.16
N LEU A 239 -22.80 10.30 -35.34
CA LEU A 239 -22.11 11.44 -35.96
C LEU A 239 -20.90 11.87 -35.14
N ILE A 240 -21.02 12.00 -33.81
CA ILE A 240 -19.91 12.39 -32.92
C ILE A 240 -18.79 11.36 -32.99
N GLY A 241 -19.11 10.07 -32.89
CA GLY A 241 -18.13 8.99 -33.02
C GLY A 241 -17.41 8.99 -34.36
N SER A 242 -18.16 9.15 -35.47
CA SER A 242 -17.58 9.26 -36.81
C SER A 242 -16.71 10.51 -36.96
N LEU A 243 -17.14 11.65 -36.42
CA LEU A 243 -16.39 12.91 -36.44
C LEU A 243 -15.01 12.71 -35.80
N PHE A 244 -14.94 12.22 -34.56
CA PHE A 244 -13.67 12.02 -33.88
C PHE A 244 -12.79 10.97 -34.56
N ARG A 245 -13.40 9.93 -35.14
CA ARG A 245 -12.66 8.94 -35.93
C ARG A 245 -12.07 9.52 -37.22
N ARG A 246 -12.80 10.40 -37.91
CA ARG A 246 -12.36 11.04 -39.17
C ARG A 246 -11.36 12.16 -38.96
N LEU A 247 -11.49 12.86 -37.84
CA LEU A 247 -10.59 13.92 -37.45
C LEU A 247 -9.34 13.40 -36.73
N ALA A 248 -9.07 12.10 -36.68
CA ALA A 248 -7.93 11.57 -35.94
C ALA A 248 -6.62 11.55 -36.77
N PRO A 249 -5.66 12.48 -36.55
CA PRO A 249 -4.24 12.19 -36.65
C PRO A 249 -3.76 11.72 -35.27
N GLY A 250 -4.37 10.66 -34.72
CA GLY A 250 -3.96 10.10 -33.42
C GLY A 250 -2.73 9.20 -33.56
N ASP A 251 -2.17 8.77 -32.42
CA ASP A 251 -1.14 7.74 -32.37
C ASP A 251 -1.57 6.51 -33.21
N PRO A 252 -0.83 6.15 -34.27
CA PRO A 252 -1.14 4.98 -35.11
C PRO A 252 -1.27 3.69 -34.30
N GLY A 253 -0.56 3.57 -33.17
CA GLY A 253 -0.69 2.47 -32.22
C GLY A 253 -2.08 2.39 -31.62
N LYS A 254 -2.59 3.49 -31.05
CA LYS A 254 -3.94 3.57 -30.48
C LYS A 254 -5.03 3.28 -31.51
N VAL A 255 -4.91 3.86 -32.71
CA VAL A 255 -5.87 3.61 -33.81
C VAL A 255 -5.89 2.12 -34.20
N ARG A 256 -4.71 1.49 -34.31
CA ARG A 256 -4.63 0.06 -34.60
C ARG A 256 -5.30 -0.79 -33.52
N VAL A 257 -5.07 -0.48 -32.24
CA VAL A 257 -5.71 -1.20 -31.12
C VAL A 257 -7.23 -1.07 -31.19
N ASP A 258 -7.77 0.11 -31.47
CA ASP A 258 -9.22 0.30 -31.61
C ASP A 258 -9.81 -0.47 -32.78
N GLU A 259 -9.12 -0.50 -33.92
CA GLU A 259 -9.56 -1.34 -35.04
C GLU A 259 -9.49 -2.83 -34.68
N ASP A 260 -8.44 -3.28 -34.00
CA ASP A 260 -8.32 -4.68 -33.56
C ASP A 260 -9.42 -5.05 -32.54
N ARG A 261 -9.80 -4.13 -31.65
CA ARG A 261 -10.98 -4.28 -30.77
C ARG A 261 -12.26 -4.42 -31.55
N GLU A 262 -12.47 -3.61 -32.58
CA GLU A 262 -13.67 -3.68 -33.40
C GLU A 262 -13.76 -4.97 -34.20
N ARG A 263 -12.62 -5.40 -34.78
CA ARG A 263 -12.51 -6.71 -35.44
C ARG A 263 -12.89 -7.82 -34.46
N TYR A 264 -12.35 -7.76 -33.25
CA TYR A 264 -12.65 -8.71 -32.19
C TYR A 264 -14.13 -8.73 -31.82
N MET A 265 -14.72 -7.57 -31.49
CA MET A 265 -16.12 -7.46 -31.09
C MET A 265 -17.07 -7.98 -32.17
N TRP A 266 -16.84 -7.62 -33.43
CA TRP A 266 -17.67 -8.09 -34.54
C TRP A 266 -17.51 -9.58 -34.81
N THR A 267 -16.29 -10.12 -34.72
CA THR A 267 -16.04 -11.57 -34.80
C THR A 267 -16.78 -12.31 -33.69
N ARG A 268 -16.67 -11.87 -32.42
CA ARG A 268 -17.38 -12.48 -31.28
C ARG A 268 -18.89 -12.46 -31.43
N MET A 269 -19.45 -11.33 -31.88
CA MET A 269 -20.90 -11.23 -32.12
C MET A 269 -21.36 -12.21 -33.20
N ARG A 270 -20.63 -12.33 -34.32
CA ARG A 270 -20.97 -13.29 -35.39
C ARG A 270 -20.83 -14.74 -34.96
N GLU A 271 -19.77 -15.08 -34.21
CA GLU A 271 -19.59 -16.41 -33.61
C GLU A 271 -20.80 -16.78 -32.75
N HIS A 272 -21.25 -15.85 -31.90
CA HIS A 272 -22.43 -16.05 -31.07
C HIS A 272 -23.73 -16.20 -31.88
N LEU A 273 -23.98 -15.33 -32.86
CA LEU A 273 -25.16 -15.41 -33.72
C LEU A 273 -25.22 -16.74 -34.46
N ALA A 274 -24.09 -17.21 -34.98
CA ALA A 274 -23.99 -18.50 -35.66
C ALA A 274 -24.23 -19.69 -34.71
N ALA A 275 -23.72 -19.62 -33.48
CA ALA A 275 -23.87 -20.70 -32.50
C ALA A 275 -25.30 -20.81 -31.92
N THR A 276 -25.96 -19.67 -31.71
CA THR A 276 -27.27 -19.60 -31.04
C THR A 276 -28.45 -19.54 -32.00
N GLY A 277 -28.23 -19.08 -33.24
CA GLY A 277 -29.30 -18.80 -34.21
C GLY A 277 -30.16 -17.59 -33.83
N ALA A 278 -29.66 -16.70 -32.96
CA ALA A 278 -30.36 -15.47 -32.59
C ALA A 278 -30.57 -14.56 -33.82
N ASP A 279 -31.75 -13.97 -33.95
CA ASP A 279 -32.05 -13.02 -35.02
C ASP A 279 -31.38 -11.67 -34.68
N PRO A 280 -30.51 -11.11 -35.56
CA PRO A 280 -29.91 -9.80 -35.35
C PRO A 280 -30.92 -8.69 -35.04
N ALA A 281 -32.14 -8.76 -35.59
CA ALA A 281 -33.19 -7.78 -35.33
C ALA A 281 -33.67 -7.75 -33.87
N ASP A 282 -33.60 -8.90 -33.19
CA ASP A 282 -33.92 -9.08 -31.77
C ASP A 282 -32.72 -8.79 -30.84
N CYS A 283 -31.57 -8.44 -31.40
CA CYS A 283 -30.33 -8.19 -30.66
C CYS A 283 -30.02 -6.68 -30.56
N LEU A 284 -29.24 -6.29 -29.55
CA LEU A 284 -28.75 -4.92 -29.34
C LEU A 284 -27.25 -4.94 -29.05
N TYR A 285 -26.47 -4.17 -29.78
CA TYR A 285 -25.04 -4.00 -29.54
C TYR A 285 -24.75 -2.63 -28.89
N VAL A 286 -24.29 -2.65 -27.65
CA VAL A 286 -23.97 -1.47 -26.84
C VAL A 286 -22.47 -1.26 -26.84
N CYS A 287 -22.02 -0.20 -27.50
CA CYS A 287 -20.60 0.14 -27.63
C CYS A 287 -20.36 1.64 -27.61
N GLY A 288 -19.14 2.03 -27.30
CA GLY A 288 -18.65 3.38 -27.39
C GLY A 288 -18.92 3.96 -28.77
N ALA A 289 -19.38 5.20 -28.83
CA ALA A 289 -19.77 5.82 -30.10
C ALA A 289 -18.63 5.87 -31.13
N PHE A 290 -17.38 5.92 -30.66
CA PHE A 290 -16.19 5.84 -31.51
C PHE A 290 -16.11 4.52 -32.32
N HIS A 291 -16.44 3.40 -31.68
CA HIS A 291 -16.47 2.07 -32.29
C HIS A 291 -17.73 1.80 -33.11
N ALA A 292 -18.84 2.47 -32.78
CA ALA A 292 -20.10 2.35 -33.50
C ALA A 292 -20.00 2.81 -34.98
N ALA A 293 -19.06 3.72 -35.29
CA ALA A 293 -18.79 4.21 -36.65
C ALA A 293 -17.60 3.49 -37.34
N SER A 294 -17.36 2.23 -36.97
CA SER A 294 -16.20 1.46 -37.44
C SER A 294 -16.16 1.22 -38.95
N ARG A 295 -14.93 1.16 -39.49
CA ARG A 295 -14.62 0.95 -40.92
C ARG A 295 -13.82 -0.31 -41.20
N VAL A 296 -13.64 -1.17 -40.20
CA VAL A 296 -12.99 -2.46 -40.40
C VAL A 296 -13.84 -3.33 -41.34
N ALA A 297 -13.20 -4.25 -42.07
CA ALA A 297 -13.91 -5.10 -43.03
C ALA A 297 -14.89 -6.07 -42.33
N GLU A 298 -14.62 -6.36 -41.06
CA GLU A 298 -15.41 -7.17 -40.15
C GLU A 298 -16.69 -6.46 -39.67
N PHE A 299 -16.90 -5.17 -39.95
CA PHE A 299 -18.06 -4.44 -39.47
C PHE A 299 -19.37 -5.04 -39.98
N GLY A 300 -20.32 -5.25 -39.07
CA GLY A 300 -21.68 -5.73 -39.37
C GLY A 300 -21.84 -7.26 -39.36
N VAL A 301 -23.09 -7.71 -39.39
CA VAL A 301 -23.47 -9.13 -39.44
C VAL A 301 -23.08 -9.82 -40.75
N HIS A 302 -22.77 -9.02 -41.78
CA HIS A 302 -22.30 -9.48 -43.08
C HIS A 302 -20.83 -9.07 -43.36
N GLY A 303 -20.08 -8.69 -42.33
CA GLY A 303 -18.65 -8.37 -42.42
C GLY A 303 -17.79 -9.58 -42.77
N SER A 304 -16.51 -9.34 -43.07
CA SER A 304 -15.55 -10.42 -43.37
C SER A 304 -15.17 -11.26 -42.15
N ASP A 305 -14.86 -12.54 -42.36
CA ASP A 305 -14.41 -13.48 -41.31
C ASP A 305 -12.88 -13.71 -41.34
N GLY A 306 -12.11 -12.67 -41.69
CA GLY A 306 -10.65 -12.76 -41.88
C GLY A 306 -9.81 -12.57 -40.62
N PHE A 307 -10.40 -12.03 -39.55
CA PHE A 307 -9.67 -11.72 -38.32
C PHE A 307 -9.55 -12.95 -37.40
N VAL A 308 -8.32 -13.28 -37.01
CA VAL A 308 -8.02 -14.38 -36.09
C VAL A 308 -7.69 -13.80 -34.71
N VAL A 309 -8.52 -14.13 -33.72
CA VAL A 309 -8.29 -13.78 -32.33
C VAL A 309 -7.10 -14.58 -31.79
N SER A 310 -6.09 -13.88 -31.26
CA SER A 310 -4.96 -14.52 -30.57
C SER A 310 -5.44 -15.32 -29.35
N PRO A 311 -4.76 -16.42 -28.99
CA PRO A 311 -5.05 -17.06 -27.72
C PRO A 311 -4.60 -16.16 -26.55
N PRO A 312 -5.30 -16.19 -25.39
CA PRO A 312 -4.80 -15.57 -24.17
C PRO A 312 -3.43 -16.12 -23.78
N SER A 313 -2.66 -15.33 -23.05
CA SER A 313 -1.45 -15.78 -22.40
C SER A 313 -1.77 -16.84 -21.35
N GLY A 314 -0.77 -17.63 -20.94
CA GLY A 314 -0.93 -18.58 -19.83
C GLY A 314 -1.19 -17.92 -18.46
N THR A 315 -1.28 -16.58 -18.41
CA THR A 315 -1.52 -15.79 -17.20
C THR A 315 -2.82 -16.22 -16.51
N ARG A 316 -2.72 -16.37 -15.19
CA ARG A 316 -3.85 -16.78 -14.37
C ARG A 316 -4.58 -15.56 -13.81
N TRP A 317 -5.65 -15.18 -14.51
CA TRP A 317 -6.53 -14.10 -14.09
C TRP A 317 -7.48 -14.51 -12.95
N ARG A 318 -7.65 -13.60 -12.00
CA ARG A 318 -8.67 -13.67 -10.94
C ARG A 318 -9.60 -12.48 -11.06
N HIS A 319 -10.87 -12.69 -10.73
CA HIS A 319 -11.94 -11.74 -10.99
C HIS A 319 -12.66 -11.43 -9.68
N GLY A 320 -12.95 -10.15 -9.41
CA GLY A 320 -13.74 -9.73 -8.26
C GLY A 320 -14.32 -8.32 -8.40
N LEU A 321 -15.10 -7.89 -7.40
CA LEU A 321 -15.64 -6.53 -7.30
C LEU A 321 -14.87 -5.75 -6.25
N ILE A 322 -14.50 -4.51 -6.55
CA ILE A 322 -13.88 -3.58 -5.61
C ILE A 322 -14.73 -2.32 -5.41
N PRO A 323 -14.68 -1.69 -4.21
CA PRO A 323 -15.31 -0.39 -4.00
C PRO A 323 -14.72 0.65 -4.94
N SER A 324 -15.58 1.51 -5.50
CA SER A 324 -15.20 2.65 -6.31
C SER A 324 -15.82 3.92 -5.73
N SER A 325 -15.41 5.07 -6.25
CA SER A 325 -15.93 6.38 -5.86
C SER A 325 -16.02 7.29 -7.07
N HIS A 326 -16.81 8.36 -6.99
CA HIS A 326 -16.86 9.34 -8.08
C HIS A 326 -15.47 9.93 -8.34
N ALA A 327 -14.73 10.26 -7.28
CA ALA A 327 -13.37 10.79 -7.39
C ALA A 327 -12.38 9.77 -7.98
N ALA A 328 -12.52 8.47 -7.66
CA ALA A 328 -11.66 7.43 -8.22
C ALA A 328 -11.92 7.21 -9.72
N ILE A 329 -13.18 7.30 -10.15
CA ILE A 329 -13.57 7.27 -11.57
C ILE A 329 -13.00 8.48 -12.30
N GLU A 330 -13.17 9.67 -11.72
CA GLU A 330 -12.65 10.92 -12.31
C GLU A 330 -11.13 10.85 -12.51
N ALA A 331 -10.39 10.36 -11.51
CA ALA A 331 -8.95 10.18 -11.61
C ALA A 331 -8.55 9.11 -12.63
N GLN A 332 -9.26 7.97 -12.67
CA GLN A 332 -8.97 6.87 -13.60
C GLN A 332 -9.02 7.29 -15.07
N PHE A 333 -9.96 8.17 -15.42
CA PHE A 333 -10.22 8.59 -16.80
C PHE A 333 -9.80 10.05 -17.07
N GLY A 334 -9.07 10.68 -16.15
CA GLY A 334 -8.61 12.07 -16.30
C GLY A 334 -9.74 13.09 -16.46
N LEU A 335 -10.89 12.84 -15.85
CA LEU A 335 -12.04 13.74 -15.87
C LEU A 335 -11.86 14.89 -14.88
N ALA A 336 -12.53 16.01 -15.13
CA ALA A 336 -12.55 17.12 -14.20
C ALA A 336 -13.22 16.73 -12.87
N ALA A 337 -12.70 17.24 -11.76
CA ALA A 337 -13.21 16.97 -10.42
C ALA A 337 -14.72 17.32 -10.32
N GLY A 338 -15.51 16.39 -9.79
CA GLY A 338 -16.96 16.52 -9.64
C GLY A 338 -17.78 16.18 -10.89
N SER A 339 -17.16 15.92 -12.06
CA SER A 339 -17.87 15.62 -13.31
C SER A 339 -18.79 14.40 -13.21
N VAL A 340 -18.36 13.31 -12.55
CA VAL A 340 -19.17 12.10 -12.37
C VAL A 340 -20.34 12.37 -11.42
N SER A 341 -20.13 13.25 -10.44
CA SER A 341 -21.19 13.68 -9.53
C SER A 341 -22.23 14.57 -10.21
N ILE A 342 -21.79 15.47 -11.09
CA ILE A 342 -22.66 16.29 -11.95
C ILE A 342 -23.47 15.37 -12.87
N ALA A 343 -22.83 14.38 -13.50
CA ALA A 343 -23.51 13.36 -14.31
C ALA A 343 -24.59 12.61 -13.51
N ALA A 344 -24.30 12.22 -12.26
CA ALA A 344 -25.27 11.56 -11.40
C ALA A 344 -26.46 12.46 -11.00
N ALA A 345 -26.23 13.77 -10.80
CA ALA A 345 -27.29 14.75 -10.54
C ALA A 345 -28.15 14.98 -11.79
N GLU A 346 -27.52 15.10 -12.95
CA GLU A 346 -28.17 15.28 -14.25
C GLU A 346 -29.01 14.06 -14.63
N TRP A 347 -28.50 12.85 -14.38
CA TRP A 347 -29.26 11.61 -14.47
C TRP A 347 -30.56 11.68 -13.66
N ALA A 348 -30.49 12.12 -12.40
CA ALA A 348 -31.66 12.23 -11.54
C ALA A 348 -32.67 13.29 -12.06
N LYS A 349 -32.18 14.40 -12.64
CA LYS A 349 -33.02 15.41 -13.31
C LYS A 349 -33.70 14.83 -14.55
N ASN A 350 -32.96 14.14 -15.41
CA ASN A 350 -33.50 13.55 -16.63
C ASN A 350 -34.52 12.44 -16.36
N VAL A 351 -34.32 11.60 -15.34
CA VAL A 351 -35.34 10.62 -14.92
C VAL A 351 -36.64 11.32 -14.51
N ARG A 352 -36.57 12.42 -13.75
CA ARG A 352 -37.76 13.18 -13.33
C ARG A 352 -38.42 13.89 -14.50
N ARG A 353 -37.63 14.53 -15.37
CA ARG A 353 -38.09 15.32 -16.52
C ARG A 353 -38.76 14.44 -17.58
N THR A 354 -38.12 13.32 -17.95
CA THR A 354 -38.60 12.45 -19.02
C THR A 354 -39.62 11.41 -18.55
N GLY A 355 -39.69 11.12 -17.25
CA GLY A 355 -40.54 10.07 -16.69
C GLY A 355 -40.12 8.65 -17.07
N VAL A 356 -38.97 8.47 -17.72
CA VAL A 356 -38.40 7.17 -18.05
C VAL A 356 -38.09 6.41 -16.76
N ARG A 357 -38.52 5.15 -16.69
CA ARG A 357 -38.25 4.30 -15.52
C ARG A 357 -36.87 3.65 -15.68
N PRO A 358 -35.91 3.93 -14.79
CA PRO A 358 -34.59 3.29 -14.86
C PRO A 358 -34.70 1.79 -14.54
N TYR A 359 -33.74 1.02 -15.07
CA TYR A 359 -33.48 -0.36 -14.65
C TYR A 359 -32.58 -0.36 -13.43
N ARG A 360 -32.88 -1.27 -12.50
CA ARG A 360 -32.12 -1.52 -11.29
C ARG A 360 -32.23 -3.00 -10.98
N LEU A 361 -31.14 -3.60 -10.49
CA LEU A 361 -31.13 -5.01 -10.11
C LEU A 361 -32.06 -5.27 -8.91
N ASP A 362 -32.85 -6.33 -9.01
CA ASP A 362 -33.73 -6.78 -7.95
C ASP A 362 -32.93 -7.18 -6.72
N GLY A 363 -33.35 -6.64 -5.56
CA GLY A 363 -32.67 -6.86 -4.28
C GLY A 363 -31.38 -6.07 -4.11
N GLN A 364 -31.05 -5.13 -5.02
CA GLN A 364 -29.77 -4.44 -4.95
C GLN A 364 -29.56 -3.67 -3.65
N ALA A 365 -28.40 -3.89 -3.02
CA ALA A 365 -28.02 -3.24 -1.77
C ALA A 365 -28.09 -1.70 -1.89
N GLY A 366 -28.65 -1.04 -0.87
CA GLY A 366 -28.82 0.41 -0.85
C GLY A 366 -30.07 0.94 -1.57
N THR A 367 -30.87 0.08 -2.22
CA THR A 367 -32.16 0.46 -2.80
C THR A 367 -33.33 0.11 -1.87
N LYS A 368 -34.40 0.90 -1.87
CA LYS A 368 -35.62 0.59 -1.09
C LYS A 368 -36.36 -0.57 -1.75
N LYS A 369 -36.70 -1.61 -0.97
CA LYS A 369 -37.55 -2.73 -1.41
C LYS A 369 -38.82 -2.18 -2.08
N THR A 370 -38.98 -2.49 -3.36
CA THR A 370 -40.19 -2.16 -4.12
C THR A 370 -41.29 -3.15 -3.71
N THR A 371 -42.29 -2.70 -2.96
CA THR A 371 -43.44 -3.51 -2.53
C THR A 371 -44.50 -3.69 -3.63
N ARG A 372 -44.22 -3.25 -4.87
CA ARG A 372 -45.15 -3.40 -5.99
C ARG A 372 -44.86 -4.70 -6.74
N PRO A 373 -45.89 -5.53 -7.01
CA PRO A 373 -45.72 -6.74 -7.81
C PRO A 373 -45.17 -6.39 -9.19
N ARG A 374 -44.22 -7.21 -9.65
CA ARG A 374 -43.57 -7.11 -10.96
C ARG A 374 -44.66 -7.25 -12.04
N LYS A 375 -45.13 -6.12 -12.57
CA LYS A 375 -46.07 -6.14 -13.70
C LYS A 375 -45.25 -6.60 -14.90
N ALA A 376 -45.65 -7.71 -15.52
CA ALA A 376 -45.06 -8.15 -16.79
C ALA A 376 -44.97 -6.94 -17.72
N LEU A 377 -43.80 -6.75 -18.35
CA LEU A 377 -43.67 -5.76 -19.41
C LEU A 377 -44.80 -6.03 -20.41
N PRO A 378 -45.61 -5.03 -20.78
CA PRO A 378 -46.63 -5.23 -21.79
C PRO A 378 -45.94 -5.81 -23.03
N ALA A 379 -46.56 -6.84 -23.63
CA ALA A 379 -46.06 -7.45 -24.85
C ALA A 379 -45.78 -6.32 -25.85
N ALA A 380 -44.54 -6.25 -26.34
CA ALA A 380 -44.18 -5.29 -27.36
C ALA A 380 -45.17 -5.47 -28.53
N VAL A 381 -45.98 -4.45 -28.80
CA VAL A 381 -46.71 -4.40 -30.06
C VAL A 381 -45.63 -4.13 -31.10
N PRO A 382 -45.37 -5.03 -32.07
CA PRO A 382 -44.40 -4.76 -33.11
C PRO A 382 -44.94 -3.57 -33.90
N ALA A 383 -44.44 -2.37 -33.59
CA ALA A 383 -44.60 -1.27 -34.51
C ALA A 383 -43.81 -1.69 -35.76
N PRO A 384 -44.40 -1.63 -36.97
CA PRO A 384 -43.62 -1.84 -38.17
C PRO A 384 -42.43 -0.88 -38.09
N ALA A 385 -41.21 -1.43 -38.16
CA ALA A 385 -40.00 -0.62 -38.14
C ALA A 385 -40.12 0.38 -39.29
N ALA A 386 -40.42 1.64 -38.96
CA ALA A 386 -40.40 2.68 -39.95
C ALA A 386 -38.96 2.73 -40.48
N PRO A 387 -38.75 2.86 -41.80
CA PRO A 387 -37.42 3.04 -42.33
C PRO A 387 -36.77 4.23 -41.61
N PRO A 388 -35.48 4.13 -41.25
CA PRO A 388 -34.81 5.18 -40.51
C PRO A 388 -34.94 6.51 -41.26
N ALA A 389 -35.57 7.47 -40.61
CA ALA A 389 -35.78 8.81 -41.16
C ALA A 389 -34.64 9.74 -40.73
N ASP A 390 -34.28 10.69 -41.60
CA ASP A 390 -33.31 11.72 -41.27
C ASP A 390 -33.86 12.65 -40.17
N ARG A 391 -33.34 12.48 -38.94
CA ARG A 391 -33.56 13.39 -37.80
C ARG A 391 -32.40 14.37 -37.65
N LEU A 392 -31.22 13.96 -38.09
CA LEU A 392 -29.97 14.69 -37.94
C LEU A 392 -30.00 16.06 -38.61
N THR A 393 -30.52 16.17 -39.84
CA THR A 393 -30.62 17.46 -40.53
C THR A 393 -31.46 18.47 -39.75
N GLY A 394 -32.59 18.01 -39.20
CA GLY A 394 -33.48 18.84 -38.39
C GLY A 394 -32.84 19.26 -37.07
N PHE A 395 -32.07 18.37 -36.45
CA PHE A 395 -31.34 18.64 -35.22
C PHE A 395 -30.22 19.68 -35.43
N LEU A 396 -29.35 19.49 -36.43
CA LEU A 396 -28.21 20.37 -36.70
C LEU A 396 -28.61 21.80 -37.12
N ARG A 397 -29.81 21.97 -37.68
CA ARG A 397 -30.34 23.29 -38.07
C ARG A 397 -30.96 24.08 -36.93
N ARG A 398 -31.24 23.43 -35.78
CA ARG A 398 -31.83 24.10 -34.63
C ARG A 398 -30.72 24.65 -33.76
N PRO A 399 -30.79 25.93 -33.33
CA PRO A 399 -29.92 26.39 -32.27
C PRO A 399 -30.20 25.53 -31.01
N PRO A 400 -29.16 25.17 -30.24
CA PRO A 400 -29.33 24.36 -29.04
C PRO A 400 -30.28 25.07 -28.08
N ALA A 401 -31.28 24.34 -27.58
CA ALA A 401 -32.18 24.84 -26.54
C ALA A 401 -31.42 24.83 -25.20
N LEU A 402 -30.94 25.98 -24.77
CA LEU A 402 -30.30 26.13 -23.47
C LEU A 402 -31.40 26.20 -22.39
N ASP A 403 -31.32 25.37 -21.35
CA ASP A 403 -32.27 25.47 -20.23
C ASP A 403 -32.23 26.86 -19.60
N ALA A 404 -33.39 27.29 -19.10
CA ALA A 404 -33.46 28.48 -18.26
C ALA A 404 -32.64 28.31 -16.97
N LEU A 405 -32.16 29.42 -16.43
CA LEU A 405 -31.48 29.47 -15.13
C LEU A 405 -32.38 28.89 -14.02
N ASP A 406 -31.89 27.88 -13.30
CA ASP A 406 -32.51 27.44 -12.04
C ASP A 406 -32.00 28.33 -10.91
N GLU A 407 -32.68 29.46 -10.70
CA GLU A 407 -32.32 30.43 -9.67
C GLU A 407 -32.33 29.82 -8.27
N ALA A 408 -33.24 28.86 -8.00
CA ALA A 408 -33.35 28.22 -6.70
C ALA A 408 -32.14 27.33 -6.39
N GLU A 409 -31.67 26.58 -7.39
CA GLU A 409 -30.47 25.76 -7.29
C GLU A 409 -29.22 26.63 -7.05
N LEU A 410 -29.03 27.68 -7.85
CA LEU A 410 -27.88 28.58 -7.71
C LEU A 410 -27.88 29.34 -6.37
N LEU A 411 -29.05 29.77 -5.88
CA LEU A 411 -29.20 30.34 -4.54
C LEU A 411 -28.83 29.33 -3.45
N GLY A 412 -29.27 28.08 -3.61
CA GLY A 412 -28.92 26.98 -2.71
C GLY A 412 -27.41 26.81 -2.60
N TRP A 413 -26.73 26.67 -3.74
CA TRP A 413 -25.26 26.57 -3.81
C TRP A 413 -24.56 27.77 -3.16
N SER A 414 -25.03 28.99 -3.43
CA SER A 414 -24.44 30.22 -2.90
C SER A 414 -24.52 30.31 -1.37
N VAL A 415 -25.63 29.85 -0.79
CA VAL A 415 -25.78 29.79 0.68
C VAL A 415 -24.92 28.68 1.29
N GLU A 416 -24.85 27.53 0.63
CA GLU A 416 -24.07 26.38 1.11
C GLU A 416 -22.56 26.64 1.10
N ILE A 417 -22.03 27.28 0.05
CA ILE A 417 -20.60 27.56 -0.03
C ILE A 417 -20.16 28.54 1.05
N VAL A 418 -20.96 29.58 1.35
CA VAL A 418 -20.67 30.50 2.46
C VAL A 418 -20.68 29.78 3.80
N ARG A 419 -21.64 28.86 4.02
CA ARG A 419 -21.67 28.04 5.25
C ARG A 419 -20.43 27.14 5.35
N ALA A 420 -20.00 26.54 4.24
CA ALA A 420 -18.82 25.69 4.18
C ALA A 420 -17.53 26.49 4.43
N ALA A 421 -17.42 27.67 3.83
CA ALA A 421 -16.30 28.59 3.99
C ALA A 421 -16.16 29.06 5.45
N ARG A 422 -17.25 29.47 6.10
CA ARG A 422 -17.25 29.83 7.54
C ARG A 422 -16.73 28.70 8.42
N ARG A 423 -17.16 27.45 8.18
CA ARG A 423 -16.67 26.28 8.94
C ARG A 423 -15.17 26.03 8.75
N ASN A 424 -14.60 26.49 7.64
CA ASN A 424 -13.17 26.38 7.34
C ASN A 424 -12.38 27.66 7.68
N GLY A 425 -12.96 28.58 8.44
CA GLY A 425 -12.26 29.76 8.97
C GLY A 425 -12.25 30.97 8.05
N TYR A 426 -12.92 30.93 6.90
CA TYR A 426 -13.08 32.10 6.03
C TYR A 426 -14.08 33.09 6.64
N LEU A 427 -13.79 34.38 6.53
CA LEU A 427 -14.68 35.47 6.93
C LEU A 427 -15.78 35.72 5.88
N ALA A 428 -16.60 34.70 5.64
CA ALA A 428 -17.72 34.76 4.68
C ALA A 428 -19.02 35.23 5.37
N SER A 429 -19.85 35.99 4.67
CA SER A 429 -21.07 36.65 5.12
C SER A 429 -22.24 36.36 4.17
N THR A 430 -23.46 36.77 4.53
CA THR A 430 -24.60 36.63 3.61
C THR A 430 -24.44 37.52 2.38
N ALA A 431 -23.71 38.63 2.49
CA ALA A 431 -23.39 39.47 1.34
C ALA A 431 -22.52 38.72 0.32
N ASP A 432 -21.61 37.85 0.79
CA ASP A 432 -20.80 37.03 -0.11
C ASP A 432 -21.65 35.98 -0.85
N ALA A 433 -22.74 35.47 -0.24
CA ALA A 433 -23.66 34.58 -0.95
C ALA A 433 -24.38 35.29 -2.10
N ILE A 434 -24.80 36.54 -1.88
CA ILE A 434 -25.41 37.38 -2.93
C ILE A 434 -24.37 37.68 -4.02
N ALA A 435 -23.15 38.05 -3.62
CA ALA A 435 -22.06 38.33 -4.55
C ALA A 435 -21.70 37.09 -5.40
N VAL A 436 -21.63 35.90 -4.81
CA VAL A 436 -21.38 34.65 -5.54
C VAL A 436 -22.51 34.38 -6.53
N PHE A 437 -23.77 34.53 -6.12
CA PHE A 437 -24.93 34.35 -7.00
C PHE A 437 -24.87 35.28 -8.23
N GLU A 438 -24.73 36.58 -8.00
CA GLU A 438 -24.67 37.59 -9.06
C GLU A 438 -23.42 37.42 -9.94
N THR A 439 -22.26 37.15 -9.33
CA THR A 439 -21.00 36.94 -10.05
C THR A 439 -21.05 35.69 -10.92
N SER A 440 -21.71 34.62 -10.47
CA SER A 440 -21.90 33.42 -11.29
C SER A 440 -22.66 33.74 -12.57
N ILE A 441 -23.74 34.53 -12.47
CA ILE A 441 -24.55 34.97 -13.63
C ILE A 441 -23.73 35.89 -14.54
N LEU A 442 -22.98 36.83 -13.96
CA LEU A 442 -22.12 37.75 -14.71
C LEU A 442 -21.03 37.01 -15.48
N LEU A 443 -20.35 36.05 -14.85
CA LEU A 443 -19.31 35.23 -15.47
C LEU A 443 -19.88 34.40 -16.62
N ALA A 444 -21.05 33.78 -16.42
CA ALA A 444 -21.76 33.07 -17.48
C ALA A 444 -22.07 33.99 -18.66
N GLY A 445 -22.61 35.19 -18.40
CA GLY A 445 -22.92 36.18 -19.44
C GLY A 445 -21.68 36.68 -20.19
N MET A 446 -20.56 36.93 -19.50
CA MET A 446 -19.28 37.28 -20.14
C MET A 446 -18.76 36.17 -21.06
N ARG A 447 -19.10 34.92 -20.74
CA ARG A 447 -18.77 33.73 -21.53
C ARG A 447 -19.85 33.37 -22.55
N ASP A 448 -20.79 34.29 -22.81
CA ASP A 448 -21.88 34.15 -23.78
C ASP A 448 -22.80 32.95 -23.49
N ARG A 449 -23.05 32.71 -22.20
CA ARG A 449 -23.91 31.62 -21.72
C ARG A 449 -25.18 32.13 -21.07
N ALA A 450 -26.27 31.39 -21.29
CA ALA A 450 -27.58 31.67 -20.70
C ALA A 450 -27.67 31.31 -19.20
N LYS A 451 -26.83 30.38 -18.71
CA LYS A 451 -26.79 29.96 -17.29
C LYS A 451 -25.36 29.64 -16.84
N PRO A 452 -25.03 29.82 -15.55
CA PRO A 452 -23.74 29.43 -14.98
C PRO A 452 -23.53 27.91 -14.97
N THR A 453 -22.32 27.47 -15.25
CA THR A 453 -21.87 26.10 -14.98
C THR A 453 -21.39 25.93 -13.54
N PRO A 454 -21.18 24.69 -13.08
CA PRO A 454 -20.44 24.44 -11.84
C PRO A 454 -19.08 25.13 -11.76
N TYR A 455 -18.41 25.33 -12.90
CA TYR A 455 -17.12 26.01 -12.98
C TYR A 455 -17.25 27.54 -12.92
N ASP A 456 -18.29 28.12 -13.53
CA ASP A 456 -18.64 29.54 -13.33
C ASP A 456 -18.91 29.83 -11.85
N PHE A 457 -19.64 28.92 -11.20
CA PHE A 457 -19.94 29.03 -9.77
C PHE A 457 -18.68 28.91 -8.91
N GLN A 458 -17.77 27.98 -9.23
CA GLN A 458 -16.50 27.84 -8.53
C GLN A 458 -15.65 29.12 -8.65
N ASP A 459 -15.55 29.67 -9.86
CA ASP A 459 -14.84 30.93 -10.10
C ASP A 459 -15.44 32.09 -9.31
N ALA A 460 -16.78 32.19 -9.30
CA ALA A 460 -17.48 33.20 -8.52
C ALA A 460 -17.22 33.03 -7.01
N ALA A 461 -17.28 31.80 -6.51
CA ALA A 461 -17.03 31.47 -5.10
C ALA A 461 -15.61 31.83 -4.67
N VAL A 462 -14.60 31.41 -5.43
CA VAL A 462 -13.19 31.74 -5.16
C VAL A 462 -13.02 33.26 -5.19
N THR A 463 -13.52 33.92 -6.24
CA THR A 463 -13.40 35.39 -6.39
C THR A 463 -14.04 36.17 -5.25
N CYS A 464 -15.22 35.75 -4.78
CA CYS A 464 -15.95 36.50 -3.76
C CYS A 464 -15.49 36.20 -2.32
N ILE A 465 -15.05 34.96 -2.05
CA ILE A 465 -14.82 34.47 -0.69
C ILE A 465 -13.32 34.39 -0.36
N GLU A 466 -12.48 33.96 -1.30
CA GLU A 466 -11.07 33.66 -1.07
C GLU A 466 -10.20 34.90 -1.27
N LYS A 467 -10.10 35.72 -0.22
CA LYS A 467 -9.22 36.91 -0.19
C LYS A 467 -7.78 36.53 0.16
N ASP A 468 -7.62 35.68 1.16
CA ASP A 468 -6.37 35.09 1.62
C ASP A 468 -6.61 33.60 1.93
N ALA A 469 -5.62 32.76 1.66
CA ALA A 469 -5.68 31.35 2.03
C ALA A 469 -5.59 31.18 3.55
N VAL A 470 -6.46 30.34 4.13
CA VAL A 470 -6.42 30.04 5.57
C VAL A 470 -5.46 28.88 5.84
N PRO A 471 -4.33 29.08 6.56
CA PRO A 471 -3.33 28.03 6.76
C PRO A 471 -3.92 26.78 7.42
N GLY A 472 -3.66 25.61 6.83
CA GLY A 472 -4.10 24.32 7.34
C GLY A 472 -5.60 24.03 7.17
N ARG A 473 -6.32 24.84 6.37
CA ARG A 473 -7.72 24.62 6.00
C ARG A 473 -7.85 24.41 4.49
N ARG A 474 -9.00 23.86 4.07
CA ARG A 474 -9.31 23.64 2.65
C ARG A 474 -9.63 24.97 2.00
N ASP A 475 -9.09 25.21 0.80
CA ASP A 475 -9.42 26.37 -0.02
C ASP A 475 -10.88 26.37 -0.51
N VAL A 476 -11.35 27.52 -1.00
CA VAL A 476 -12.74 27.65 -1.44
C VAL A 476 -13.03 26.78 -2.66
N GLY A 477 -12.05 26.65 -3.57
CA GLY A 477 -12.16 25.77 -4.73
C GLY A 477 -12.50 24.33 -4.35
N ARG A 478 -11.77 23.78 -3.38
CA ARG A 478 -11.96 22.44 -2.82
C ARG A 478 -13.27 22.31 -2.07
N LEU A 479 -13.73 23.37 -1.40
CA LEU A 479 -15.06 23.38 -0.77
C LEU A 479 -16.18 23.33 -1.80
N VAL A 480 -16.04 24.03 -2.93
CA VAL A 480 -16.99 23.95 -4.05
C VAL A 480 -16.99 22.55 -4.65
N GLU A 481 -15.83 21.93 -4.90
CA GLU A 481 -15.77 20.55 -5.41
C GLU A 481 -16.52 19.56 -4.52
N ILE A 482 -16.29 19.64 -3.21
CA ILE A 482 -16.96 18.78 -2.22
C ILE A 482 -18.47 19.07 -2.19
N MET A 483 -18.88 20.33 -2.35
CA MET A 483 -20.27 20.74 -2.32
C MET A 483 -21.03 20.32 -3.58
N MET A 484 -20.47 20.58 -4.76
CA MET A 484 -21.10 20.36 -6.05
C MET A 484 -21.18 18.89 -6.41
N GLY A 485 -20.17 18.12 -5.97
CA GLY A 485 -20.13 16.70 -6.27
C GLY A 485 -20.35 15.82 -5.06
N GLY A 486 -19.54 16.00 -4.02
CA GLY A 486 -19.40 15.06 -2.92
C GLY A 486 -18.94 13.69 -3.41
N ASP A 487 -17.79 13.21 -2.96
CA ASP A 487 -17.33 11.89 -3.39
C ASP A 487 -18.31 10.78 -2.93
N ARG A 488 -19.05 10.21 -3.88
CA ARG A 488 -19.97 9.11 -3.59
C ARG A 488 -19.21 7.80 -3.70
N LEU A 489 -18.91 7.25 -2.54
CA LEU A 489 -18.32 5.93 -2.41
C LEU A 489 -19.39 4.84 -2.53
N GLY A 490 -19.13 3.80 -3.32
CA GLY A 490 -19.92 2.57 -3.30
C GLY A 490 -19.35 1.53 -2.34
N GLN A 491 -20.04 0.41 -2.25
CA GLN A 491 -19.73 -0.65 -1.29
C GLN A 491 -19.93 -2.01 -1.92
N VAL A 492 -18.94 -2.88 -1.76
CA VAL A 492 -19.06 -4.31 -2.06
C VAL A 492 -19.68 -4.97 -0.82
N GLY A 493 -20.86 -5.57 -0.99
CA GLY A 493 -21.53 -6.27 0.09
C GLY A 493 -20.87 -7.60 0.40
N TYR A 494 -21.15 -8.11 1.60
CA TYR A 494 -20.52 -9.32 2.14
C TYR A 494 -20.57 -10.52 1.19
N ASP A 495 -21.70 -10.77 0.53
CA ASP A 495 -21.87 -11.93 -0.36
C ASP A 495 -20.98 -11.85 -1.62
N ALA A 496 -20.65 -10.64 -2.09
CA ALA A 496 -19.76 -10.41 -3.22
C ALA A 496 -18.27 -10.38 -2.84
N LEU A 497 -17.92 -10.46 -1.55
CA LEU A 497 -16.52 -10.48 -1.12
C LEU A 497 -15.85 -11.83 -1.45
N PRO A 498 -14.53 -11.85 -1.72
CA PRO A 498 -13.80 -13.12 -1.80
C PRO A 498 -13.92 -13.94 -0.49
N PRO A 499 -13.85 -15.27 -0.56
CA PRO A 499 -13.94 -16.13 0.62
C PRO A 499 -13.01 -15.74 1.77
N LEU A 500 -11.76 -15.37 1.46
CA LEU A 500 -10.78 -14.93 2.45
C LEU A 500 -11.21 -13.63 3.15
N ALA A 501 -11.76 -12.66 2.42
CA ALA A 501 -12.24 -11.41 3.01
C ALA A 501 -13.46 -11.65 3.91
N ARG A 502 -14.36 -12.58 3.53
CA ARG A 502 -15.47 -13.03 4.40
C ARG A 502 -14.97 -13.70 5.67
N ASP A 503 -14.00 -14.62 5.58
CA ASP A 503 -13.39 -15.29 6.74
C ASP A 503 -12.82 -14.27 7.75
N VAL A 504 -12.19 -13.20 7.26
CA VAL A 504 -11.70 -12.12 8.12
C VAL A 504 -12.84 -11.43 8.87
N HIS A 505 -13.94 -11.09 8.20
CA HIS A 505 -15.10 -10.48 8.85
C HIS A 505 -15.75 -11.42 9.87
N ASP A 506 -15.88 -12.70 9.54
CA ASP A 506 -16.47 -13.71 10.42
C ASP A 506 -15.65 -13.94 11.69
N ARG A 507 -14.32 -14.05 11.55
CA ARG A 507 -13.40 -14.24 12.68
C ARG A 507 -13.29 -13.02 13.59
N LEU A 508 -13.55 -11.82 13.07
CA LEU A 508 -13.57 -10.57 13.84
C LEU A 508 -14.96 -10.20 14.38
N ALA A 509 -16.01 -10.95 14.02
CA ALA A 509 -17.38 -10.74 14.53
C ALA A 509 -17.49 -10.66 16.06
N PRO A 510 -16.70 -11.41 16.88
CA PRO A 510 -16.74 -11.29 18.34
C PRO A 510 -16.39 -9.91 18.90
N LEU A 511 -15.73 -9.05 18.11
CA LEU A 511 -15.45 -7.65 18.49
C LEU A 511 -16.72 -6.79 18.49
N ALA A 512 -17.80 -7.25 17.85
CA ALA A 512 -19.07 -6.54 17.72
C ALA A 512 -18.93 -5.12 17.10
N LEU A 513 -17.96 -4.96 16.20
CA LEU A 513 -17.68 -3.71 15.47
C LEU A 513 -18.18 -3.80 14.03
N ARG A 514 -18.60 -2.66 13.47
CA ARG A 514 -19.00 -2.56 12.06
C ARG A 514 -17.77 -2.34 11.17
N LEU A 515 -16.94 -3.36 11.04
CA LEU A 515 -15.64 -3.28 10.35
C LEU A 515 -15.74 -3.10 8.83
N GLU A 516 -16.90 -3.34 8.24
CA GLU A 516 -17.20 -3.04 6.84
C GLU A 516 -17.38 -1.53 6.58
N GLN A 517 -17.64 -0.73 7.63
CA GLN A 517 -17.82 0.71 7.51
C GLN A 517 -16.46 1.41 7.42
N ARG A 518 -16.40 2.48 6.61
CA ARG A 518 -15.23 3.35 6.56
C ARG A 518 -14.99 4.08 7.88
N GLY A 519 -13.73 4.44 8.07
CA GLY A 519 -13.25 5.15 9.26
C GLY A 519 -12.63 4.21 10.28
N VAL A 520 -12.01 4.80 11.29
CA VAL A 520 -11.32 4.07 12.35
C VAL A 520 -12.32 3.61 13.41
N GLN A 521 -12.40 2.30 13.61
CA GLN A 521 -13.14 1.65 14.68
C GLN A 521 -12.15 1.22 15.77
N ARG A 522 -12.41 1.61 17.01
CA ARG A 522 -11.54 1.23 18.14
C ARG A 522 -12.00 -0.08 18.75
N ALA A 523 -11.11 -1.06 18.82
CA ALA A 523 -11.34 -2.35 19.47
C ALA A 523 -10.53 -2.43 20.78
N LEU A 524 -11.17 -2.92 21.83
CA LEU A 524 -10.54 -3.25 23.11
C LEU A 524 -10.67 -4.75 23.33
N LEU A 525 -9.54 -5.44 23.44
CA LEU A 525 -9.47 -6.88 23.64
C LEU A 525 -8.96 -7.13 25.06
N ASP A 526 -9.85 -7.55 25.96
CA ASP A 526 -9.47 -8.06 27.28
C ASP A 526 -9.40 -9.59 27.22
N ILE A 527 -8.23 -10.10 26.83
CA ILE A 527 -8.01 -11.53 26.59
C ILE A 527 -7.99 -12.31 27.92
N ALA A 528 -7.58 -11.67 29.01
CA ALA A 528 -7.56 -12.28 30.33
C ALA A 528 -8.97 -12.63 30.84
N SER A 529 -9.93 -11.73 30.66
CA SER A 529 -11.33 -11.97 31.05
C SER A 529 -12.15 -12.68 29.98
N ARG A 530 -11.77 -12.55 28.69
CA ARG A 530 -12.48 -13.12 27.54
C ARG A 530 -11.51 -13.88 26.61
N PRO A 531 -11.14 -15.13 26.95
CA PRO A 531 -10.17 -15.92 26.19
C PRO A 531 -10.54 -16.15 24.71
N GLU A 532 -11.83 -16.08 24.36
CA GLU A 532 -12.29 -16.23 22.98
C GLU A 532 -11.73 -15.16 22.03
N LEU A 533 -11.40 -13.97 22.56
CA LEU A 533 -10.83 -12.85 21.81
C LEU A 533 -9.38 -13.09 21.37
N ALA A 534 -8.72 -14.14 21.87
CA ALA A 534 -7.36 -14.50 21.48
C ALA A 534 -7.25 -14.78 19.97
N HIS A 535 -8.29 -15.36 19.36
CA HIS A 535 -8.33 -15.62 17.91
C HIS A 535 -8.43 -14.32 17.10
N CYS A 536 -9.14 -13.31 17.62
CA CYS A 536 -9.20 -11.98 17.01
C CYS A 536 -7.82 -11.30 17.11
N SER A 537 -7.15 -11.37 18.26
CA SER A 537 -5.78 -10.86 18.42
C SER A 537 -4.83 -11.52 17.41
N ASP A 538 -4.84 -12.85 17.31
CA ASP A 538 -4.01 -13.59 16.34
C ASP A 538 -4.21 -13.09 14.90
N LEU A 539 -5.47 -12.92 14.50
CA LEU A 539 -5.81 -12.41 13.17
C LEU A 539 -5.38 -10.95 12.98
N LEU A 540 -5.60 -10.06 13.95
CA LEU A 540 -5.23 -8.64 13.84
C LEU A 540 -3.72 -8.43 13.69
N TRP A 541 -2.90 -9.24 14.37
CA TRP A 541 -1.45 -9.21 14.21
C TRP A 541 -0.99 -9.69 12.82
N MET A 542 -1.66 -10.69 12.23
CA MET A 542 -1.40 -11.09 10.84
C MET A 542 -1.85 -10.02 9.84
N LEU A 543 -3.04 -9.44 10.03
CA LEU A 543 -3.55 -8.36 9.18
C LEU A 543 -2.65 -7.13 9.24
N ARG A 544 -2.09 -6.79 10.41
CA ARG A 544 -1.08 -5.73 10.55
C ARG A 544 0.16 -5.99 9.68
N ARG A 545 0.55 -7.24 9.47
CA ARG A 545 1.71 -7.61 8.64
C ARG A 545 1.39 -7.59 7.15
N LEU A 546 0.13 -7.87 6.78
CA LEU A 546 -0.30 -8.05 5.39
C LEU A 546 -0.91 -6.79 4.75
N LEU A 547 -1.63 -5.98 5.53
CA LEU A 547 -2.36 -4.80 5.06
C LEU A 547 -1.53 -3.51 5.16
N PRO A 548 -1.91 -2.44 4.43
CA PRO A 548 -1.27 -1.13 4.53
C PRO A 548 -1.26 -0.56 5.96
N GLN A 549 -0.28 0.32 6.23
CA GLN A 549 -0.20 1.00 7.51
C GLN A 549 -1.49 1.77 7.80
N GLY A 550 -2.03 1.59 9.01
CA GLY A 550 -3.30 2.19 9.43
C GLY A 550 -4.53 1.28 9.33
N ALA A 551 -4.48 0.18 8.56
CA ALA A 551 -5.61 -0.75 8.45
C ALA A 551 -5.89 -1.51 9.75
N ALA A 552 -4.84 -1.99 10.42
CA ALA A 552 -4.89 -2.62 11.73
C ALA A 552 -3.72 -2.11 12.58
N ARG A 553 -3.97 -1.09 13.40
CA ARG A 553 -2.93 -0.38 14.17
C ARG A 553 -3.08 -0.65 15.67
N PRO A 554 -2.07 -1.24 16.35
CA PRO A 554 -2.11 -1.38 17.80
C PRO A 554 -1.83 -0.02 18.45
N ILE A 555 -2.63 0.32 19.46
CA ILE A 555 -2.44 1.46 20.36
C ILE A 555 -1.77 0.99 21.65
N MET A 556 -2.26 -0.15 22.17
CA MET A 556 -1.75 -0.80 23.37
C MET A 556 -1.65 -2.30 23.11
N GLY A 557 -0.59 -2.91 23.64
CA GLY A 557 -0.30 -4.32 23.44
C GLY A 557 0.88 -4.50 22.48
N GLU A 558 1.72 -5.46 22.82
CA GLU A 558 2.86 -5.89 22.01
C GLU A 558 2.81 -7.39 21.78
N ARG A 559 3.42 -7.82 20.67
CA ARG A 559 3.60 -9.22 20.32
C ARG A 559 5.06 -9.51 20.05
N ARG A 560 5.66 -10.33 20.90
CA ARG A 560 7.06 -10.75 20.83
C ARG A 560 7.15 -12.26 20.99
N LEU A 561 8.29 -12.85 20.65
CA LEU A 561 8.51 -14.29 20.82
C LEU A 561 8.34 -14.67 22.30
N GLY A 562 7.48 -15.65 22.59
CA GLY A 562 7.18 -16.11 23.95
C GLY A 562 6.29 -15.19 24.79
N GLU A 563 5.99 -13.98 24.33
CA GLU A 563 5.21 -12.99 25.08
C GLU A 563 3.90 -12.66 24.37
N ARG A 564 2.82 -12.60 25.14
CA ARG A 564 1.50 -12.15 24.67
C ARG A 564 0.91 -11.15 25.62
N SER A 565 0.31 -10.11 25.05
CA SER A 565 -0.42 -9.12 25.81
C SER A 565 -1.72 -9.71 26.34
N LEU A 566 -2.01 -9.49 27.63
CA LEU A 566 -3.27 -9.90 28.25
C LEU A 566 -4.43 -8.96 27.89
N GLN A 567 -4.10 -7.72 27.54
CA GLN A 567 -5.02 -6.70 27.07
C GLN A 567 -4.40 -5.97 25.88
N GLU A 568 -5.23 -5.70 24.86
CA GLU A 568 -4.82 -4.98 23.66
C GLU A 568 -5.85 -3.91 23.29
N SER A 569 -5.39 -2.81 22.70
CA SER A 569 -6.23 -1.77 22.12
C SER A 569 -5.81 -1.55 20.68
N TRP A 570 -6.77 -1.48 19.76
CA TRP A 570 -6.53 -1.37 18.33
C TRP A 570 -7.38 -0.27 17.70
N ASP A 571 -6.82 0.39 16.70
CA ASP A 571 -7.54 1.21 15.72
C ASP A 571 -7.62 0.40 14.42
N LEU A 572 -8.85 0.09 13.97
CA LEU A 572 -9.14 -0.77 12.82
C LEU A 572 -9.86 0.03 11.74
N ALA A 573 -9.33 0.04 10.52
CA ALA A 573 -9.89 0.76 9.37
C ALA A 573 -10.14 -0.17 8.17
N LEU A 574 -10.63 -1.39 8.43
CA LEU A 574 -10.80 -2.42 7.38
C LEU A 574 -11.74 -1.99 6.26
N GLY A 575 -12.84 -1.29 6.56
CA GLY A 575 -13.74 -0.73 5.54
C GLY A 575 -13.09 0.38 4.70
N THR A 576 -12.12 1.11 5.24
CA THR A 576 -11.32 2.07 4.46
C THR A 576 -10.36 1.35 3.51
N HIS A 577 -9.74 0.25 3.97
CA HIS A 577 -8.79 -0.55 3.21
C HIS A 577 -9.41 -1.83 2.62
N GLN A 578 -10.70 -1.79 2.26
CA GLN A 578 -11.44 -2.98 1.82
C GLN A 578 -10.86 -3.59 0.53
N ARG A 579 -10.36 -2.75 -0.39
CA ARG A 579 -9.63 -3.21 -1.58
C ARG A 579 -8.44 -4.09 -1.22
N ALA A 580 -7.55 -3.61 -0.34
CA ALA A 580 -6.36 -4.36 0.04
C ALA A 580 -6.74 -5.71 0.70
N LEU A 581 -7.85 -5.75 1.46
CA LEU A 581 -8.38 -7.00 2.02
C LEU A 581 -8.94 -7.94 0.93
N ILE A 582 -9.65 -7.42 -0.07
CA ILE A 582 -10.16 -8.17 -1.22
C ILE A 582 -8.99 -8.77 -2.01
N GLU A 583 -7.93 -7.99 -2.24
CA GLU A 583 -6.75 -8.40 -3.00
C GLU A 583 -5.97 -9.54 -2.34
N LEU A 584 -5.98 -9.65 -1.00
CA LEU A 584 -5.42 -10.83 -0.32
C LEU A 584 -6.11 -12.13 -0.76
N GLY A 585 -7.41 -12.08 -1.09
CA GLY A 585 -8.15 -13.22 -1.66
C GLY A 585 -7.64 -13.64 -3.05
N TYR A 586 -6.93 -12.76 -3.76
CA TYR A 586 -6.25 -13.09 -5.01
C TYR A 586 -4.85 -13.67 -4.79
N GLU A 587 -4.35 -13.76 -3.56
CA GLU A 587 -3.08 -14.43 -3.27
C GLU A 587 -3.35 -15.86 -2.75
N GLY A 588 -4.30 -16.03 -1.83
CA GLY A 588 -4.58 -17.33 -1.20
C GLY A 588 -6.02 -17.47 -0.69
N VAL A 589 -6.33 -18.64 -0.12
CA VAL A 589 -7.68 -18.92 0.42
C VAL A 589 -7.82 -18.59 1.90
N SER A 590 -6.71 -18.43 2.63
CA SER A 590 -6.69 -17.97 4.03
C SER A 590 -5.55 -16.96 4.29
N ILE A 591 -5.71 -16.16 5.34
CA ILE A 591 -4.70 -15.19 5.79
C ILE A 591 -3.36 -15.86 6.14
N GLU A 592 -3.43 -17.02 6.77
CA GLU A 592 -2.27 -17.82 7.15
C GLU A 592 -1.49 -18.28 5.92
N GLN A 593 -2.18 -18.73 4.87
CA GLN A 593 -1.55 -19.16 3.62
C GLN A 593 -0.88 -17.99 2.90
N VAL A 594 -1.56 -16.84 2.81
CA VAL A 594 -1.00 -15.64 2.17
C VAL A 594 0.26 -15.18 2.90
N LEU A 595 0.24 -15.17 4.24
CA LEU A 595 1.42 -14.85 5.04
C LEU A 595 2.54 -15.87 4.83
N GLU A 596 2.27 -17.19 4.87
CA GLU A 596 3.28 -18.23 4.57
C GLU A 596 3.93 -18.02 3.20
N GLN A 597 3.13 -17.75 2.16
CA GLN A 597 3.64 -17.51 0.80
C GLN A 597 4.50 -16.26 0.70
N ARG A 598 4.09 -15.14 1.32
CA ARG A 598 4.88 -13.90 1.33
C ARG A 598 6.19 -14.07 2.09
N LEU A 599 6.18 -14.78 3.21
CA LEU A 599 7.40 -15.10 3.97
C LEU A 599 8.37 -15.96 3.16
N ARG A 600 7.89 -17.00 2.47
CA ARG A 600 8.71 -17.79 1.54
C ARG A 600 9.27 -16.93 0.41
N ARG A 601 8.43 -16.13 -0.26
CA ARG A 601 8.87 -15.27 -1.36
C ARG A 601 9.97 -14.30 -0.92
N ALA A 602 9.84 -13.70 0.26
CA ALA A 602 10.87 -12.83 0.82
C ALA A 602 12.18 -13.58 1.12
N ALA A 603 12.10 -14.79 1.68
CA ALA A 603 13.27 -15.59 2.05
C ALA A 603 14.03 -16.21 0.86
N TYR A 604 13.33 -16.49 -0.25
CA TYR A 604 13.89 -17.08 -1.47
C TYR A 604 14.14 -16.05 -2.57
N ALA A 605 13.98 -14.76 -2.30
CA ALA A 605 14.32 -13.70 -3.24
C ALA A 605 15.82 -13.76 -3.60
N PRO A 606 16.23 -13.46 -4.85
CA PRO A 606 17.63 -13.57 -5.29
C PRO A 606 18.63 -12.75 -4.47
N GLN A 607 18.18 -11.63 -3.89
CA GLN A 607 18.97 -10.70 -3.08
C GLN A 607 18.59 -10.75 -1.58
N ALA A 608 17.95 -11.83 -1.13
CA ALA A 608 17.59 -11.98 0.29
C ALA A 608 18.86 -12.08 1.16
N THR A 609 18.89 -11.30 2.23
CA THR A 609 19.94 -11.32 3.26
C THR A 609 19.57 -12.27 4.41
N ALA A 610 20.55 -12.78 5.15
CA ALA A 610 20.34 -13.65 6.30
C ALA A 610 19.47 -12.96 7.37
N ALA A 611 19.62 -11.64 7.53
CA ALA A 611 18.76 -10.83 8.38
C ALA A 611 17.28 -10.88 7.98
N GLN A 612 16.98 -10.75 6.69
CA GLN A 612 15.61 -10.83 6.16
C GLN A 612 15.03 -12.24 6.28
N VAL A 613 15.83 -13.28 6.05
CA VAL A 613 15.37 -14.67 6.22
C VAL A 613 15.10 -14.96 7.71
N LEU A 614 15.95 -14.50 8.62
CA LEU A 614 15.72 -14.63 10.07
C LEU A 614 14.48 -13.86 10.53
N GLU A 615 14.18 -12.70 9.93
CA GLU A 615 12.89 -12.03 10.14
C GLU A 615 11.72 -12.92 9.75
N ALA A 616 11.81 -13.59 8.59
CA ALA A 616 10.77 -14.51 8.15
C ALA A 616 10.61 -15.72 9.09
N VAL A 617 11.70 -16.23 9.68
CA VAL A 617 11.67 -17.26 10.73
C VAL A 617 10.97 -16.75 11.99
N GLU A 618 11.30 -15.53 12.45
CA GLU A 618 10.63 -14.91 13.59
C GLU A 618 9.12 -14.74 13.33
N ASP A 619 8.74 -14.20 12.16
CA ASP A 619 7.34 -13.99 11.77
C ASP A 619 6.57 -15.31 11.63
N ALA A 620 7.18 -16.35 11.05
CA ALA A 620 6.60 -17.69 10.97
C ALA A 620 6.35 -18.30 12.36
N THR A 621 7.27 -18.07 13.30
CA THR A 621 7.14 -18.54 14.69
C THR A 621 6.09 -17.74 15.46
N LEU A 622 6.06 -16.41 15.27
CA LEU A 622 5.25 -15.46 16.04
C LEU A 622 3.77 -15.45 15.61
N TYR A 623 3.52 -15.43 14.30
CA TYR A 623 2.18 -15.26 13.75
C TYR A 623 1.55 -16.60 13.36
N LEU A 624 2.28 -17.43 12.60
CA LEU A 624 1.76 -18.71 12.10
C LEU A 624 1.93 -19.86 13.10
N ARG A 625 2.87 -19.74 14.05
CA ARG A 625 3.28 -20.80 14.99
C ARG A 625 3.63 -22.11 14.27
N SER A 626 4.18 -22.00 13.06
CA SER A 626 4.48 -23.14 12.20
C SER A 626 5.93 -23.56 12.39
N ARG A 627 6.14 -24.64 13.17
CA ARG A 627 7.48 -25.19 13.38
C ARG A 627 8.13 -25.64 12.08
N ARG A 628 7.36 -26.32 11.22
CA ARG A 628 7.85 -26.80 9.92
C ARG A 628 8.37 -25.66 9.05
N LEU A 629 7.62 -24.56 8.95
CA LEU A 629 8.03 -23.40 8.14
C LEU A 629 9.23 -22.69 8.77
N ALA A 630 9.26 -22.54 10.09
CA ALA A 630 10.41 -21.95 10.79
C ALA A 630 11.69 -22.78 10.56
N ASP A 631 11.62 -24.11 10.54
CA ASP A 631 12.76 -24.98 10.28
C ASP A 631 13.22 -24.94 8.81
N GLU A 632 12.28 -24.89 7.87
CA GLU A 632 12.54 -24.70 6.44
C GLU A 632 13.26 -23.37 6.18
N LEU A 633 12.70 -22.26 6.67
CA LEU A 633 13.27 -20.93 6.53
C LEU A 633 14.58 -20.77 7.31
N GLY A 634 14.72 -21.44 8.46
CA GLY A 634 15.95 -21.46 9.24
C GLY A 634 17.10 -22.15 8.51
N THR A 635 16.81 -23.24 7.79
CA THR A 635 17.77 -23.90 6.89
C THR A 635 18.17 -22.96 5.75
N ARG A 636 17.20 -22.23 5.18
CA ARG A 636 17.49 -21.21 4.16
C ARG A 636 18.35 -20.06 4.71
N ALA A 637 18.14 -19.63 5.95
CA ALA A 637 18.96 -18.58 6.58
C ALA A 637 20.43 -18.99 6.69
N LEU A 638 20.69 -20.28 7.00
CA LEU A 638 22.04 -20.85 7.02
C LEU A 638 22.69 -20.82 5.62
N GLU A 639 21.96 -21.21 4.57
CA GLU A 639 22.46 -21.14 3.20
C GLU A 639 22.83 -19.71 2.80
N VAL A 640 21.95 -18.74 3.09
CA VAL A 640 22.18 -17.33 2.75
C VAL A 640 23.38 -16.79 3.52
N LEU A 641 23.46 -17.02 4.84
CA LEU A 641 24.59 -16.59 5.66
C LEU A 641 25.93 -17.13 5.13
N ALA A 642 25.98 -18.40 4.73
CA ALA A 642 27.21 -19.00 4.22
C ALA A 642 27.73 -18.36 2.92
N HIS A 643 26.85 -17.70 2.15
CA HIS A 643 27.18 -17.03 0.90
C HIS A 643 27.31 -15.50 1.03
N GLU A 644 26.94 -14.91 2.17
CA GLU A 644 27.12 -13.48 2.43
C GLU A 644 28.62 -13.16 2.47
N ARG A 645 29.03 -12.12 1.75
CA ARG A 645 30.43 -11.65 1.75
C ARG A 645 30.60 -10.32 2.48
N SER A 646 29.50 -9.63 2.73
CA SER A 646 29.46 -8.36 3.45
C SER A 646 29.07 -8.57 4.90
N VAL A 647 29.50 -7.64 5.76
CA VAL A 647 29.16 -7.58 7.18
C VAL A 647 27.96 -6.68 7.45
N ASP A 648 27.30 -6.18 6.41
CA ASP A 648 26.25 -5.18 6.53
C ASP A 648 25.08 -5.62 7.41
N GLY A 649 24.65 -6.87 7.24
CA GLY A 649 23.55 -7.47 7.98
C GLY A 649 23.91 -7.92 9.40
N ALA A 650 25.18 -7.90 9.81
CA ALA A 650 25.64 -8.54 11.05
C ALA A 650 24.92 -8.05 12.32
N PRO A 651 24.65 -6.74 12.52
CA PRO A 651 23.88 -6.27 13.68
C PRO A 651 22.48 -6.89 13.78
N GLU A 652 21.80 -6.99 12.64
CA GLU A 652 20.43 -7.48 12.59
C GLU A 652 20.37 -9.00 12.71
N VAL A 653 21.32 -9.70 12.09
CA VAL A 653 21.52 -11.15 12.26
C VAL A 653 21.76 -11.49 13.74
N LEU A 654 22.68 -10.78 14.41
CA LEU A 654 22.97 -10.98 15.83
C LEU A 654 21.71 -10.79 16.69
N ARG A 655 21.03 -9.67 16.50
CA ARG A 655 19.84 -9.29 17.29
C ARG A 655 18.74 -10.34 17.16
N ARG A 656 18.46 -10.81 15.94
CA ARG A 656 17.41 -11.81 15.68
C ARG A 656 17.78 -13.20 16.17
N VAL A 657 19.00 -13.67 15.90
CA VAL A 657 19.42 -15.00 16.35
C VAL A 657 19.43 -15.09 17.88
N ARG A 658 19.85 -14.04 18.58
CA ARG A 658 19.80 -13.99 20.07
C ARG A 658 18.37 -14.11 20.58
N ARG A 659 17.42 -13.40 19.97
CA ARG A 659 15.99 -13.49 20.32
C ARG A 659 15.41 -14.88 20.07
N LEU A 660 15.72 -15.47 18.91
CA LEU A 660 15.28 -16.82 18.55
C LEU A 660 15.89 -17.88 19.49
N LEU A 661 17.19 -17.78 19.82
CA LEU A 661 17.84 -18.69 20.77
C LEU A 661 17.27 -18.56 22.18
N ALA A 662 17.06 -17.34 22.67
CA ALA A 662 16.44 -17.12 23.97
C ALA A 662 15.03 -17.73 24.03
N TYR A 663 14.26 -17.58 22.95
CA TYR A 663 12.95 -18.21 22.81
C TYR A 663 13.06 -19.74 22.81
N TYR A 664 13.84 -20.35 21.92
CA TYR A 664 13.89 -21.82 21.82
C TYR A 664 14.47 -22.50 23.06
N ARG A 665 15.42 -21.88 23.76
CA ARG A 665 15.96 -22.40 25.04
C ARG A 665 14.92 -22.44 26.16
N THR A 666 13.90 -21.59 26.09
CA THR A 666 12.85 -21.52 27.11
C THR A 666 11.58 -22.26 26.69
N ALA A 667 11.29 -22.29 25.39
CA ALA A 667 10.08 -22.88 24.84
C ALA A 667 10.19 -24.37 24.54
N GLU A 668 11.39 -24.89 24.25
CA GLU A 668 11.59 -26.27 23.81
C GLU A 668 12.69 -26.98 24.63
N PRO A 669 12.57 -28.30 24.85
CA PRO A 669 13.57 -29.06 25.60
C PRO A 669 14.88 -29.27 24.83
N VAL A 670 14.84 -29.21 23.50
CA VAL A 670 15.99 -29.38 22.61
C VAL A 670 15.95 -28.29 21.54
N LEU A 671 17.12 -27.76 21.17
CA LEU A 671 17.22 -26.73 20.15
C LEU A 671 16.88 -27.28 18.75
N PRO A 672 16.25 -26.47 17.88
CA PRO A 672 16.07 -26.83 16.47
C PRO A 672 17.40 -27.17 15.77
N PRO A 673 17.49 -28.25 14.97
CA PRO A 673 18.74 -28.60 14.28
C PRO A 673 19.30 -27.49 13.39
N TRP A 674 18.43 -26.69 12.77
CA TRP A 674 18.85 -25.58 11.94
C TRP A 674 19.54 -24.47 12.76
N ILE A 675 19.13 -24.22 14.01
CA ILE A 675 19.71 -23.14 14.82
C ILE A 675 21.08 -23.53 15.36
N GLU A 676 21.27 -24.81 15.72
CA GLU A 676 22.57 -25.38 16.05
C GLU A 676 23.51 -25.27 14.84
N SER A 677 23.03 -25.66 13.66
CA SER A 677 23.78 -25.54 12.41
C SER A 677 24.09 -24.08 12.06
N PHE A 678 23.14 -23.16 12.26
CA PHE A 678 23.31 -21.73 12.03
C PHE A 678 24.39 -21.14 12.93
N VAL A 679 24.40 -21.49 14.21
CA VAL A 679 25.44 -21.05 15.16
C VAL A 679 26.81 -21.59 14.74
N LYS A 680 26.91 -22.87 14.41
CA LYS A 680 28.17 -23.51 13.98
C LYS A 680 28.73 -22.87 12.70
N THR A 681 27.89 -22.75 11.66
CA THR A 681 28.28 -22.17 10.38
C THR A 681 28.58 -20.68 10.52
N GLY A 682 27.74 -19.92 11.23
CA GLY A 682 27.94 -18.50 11.48
C GLY A 682 29.20 -18.19 12.27
N PHE A 683 29.55 -19.03 13.26
CA PHE A 683 30.80 -18.88 14.01
C PHE A 683 32.02 -19.06 13.11
N ALA A 684 32.07 -20.12 12.31
CA ALA A 684 33.17 -20.34 11.36
C ALA A 684 33.23 -19.25 10.28
N HIS A 685 32.07 -18.85 9.76
CA HIS A 685 31.94 -17.83 8.72
C HIS A 685 32.42 -16.46 9.20
N TYR A 686 31.94 -15.97 10.35
CA TYR A 686 32.37 -14.69 10.89
C TYR A 686 33.82 -14.70 11.39
N CYS A 687 34.34 -15.81 11.91
CA CYS A 687 35.78 -15.94 12.17
C CYS A 687 36.61 -15.75 10.88
N THR A 688 36.11 -16.24 9.74
CA THR A 688 36.79 -16.08 8.44
C THR A 688 36.71 -14.65 7.91
N LEU A 689 35.57 -13.96 8.10
CA LEU A 689 35.40 -12.58 7.64
C LEU A 689 36.03 -11.52 8.55
N LEU A 690 36.24 -11.84 9.83
CA LEU A 690 36.66 -10.88 10.85
C LEU A 690 37.94 -10.09 10.48
N PRO A 691 39.04 -10.72 10.01
CA PRO A 691 40.26 -9.97 9.66
C PRO A 691 40.01 -8.93 8.56
N THR A 692 39.28 -9.32 7.52
CA THR A 692 38.92 -8.44 6.39
C THR A 692 38.00 -7.32 6.86
N ALA A 693 37.00 -7.62 7.68
CA ALA A 693 36.07 -6.62 8.22
C ALA A 693 36.76 -5.54 9.06
N PHE A 694 37.83 -5.89 9.78
CA PHE A 694 38.63 -4.91 10.53
C PHE A 694 39.39 -3.94 9.62
N THR A 695 39.71 -4.33 8.39
CA THR A 695 40.46 -3.51 7.41
C THR A 695 39.61 -2.86 6.32
N ASP A 696 38.39 -3.36 6.11
CA ASP A 696 37.49 -2.91 5.05
C ASP A 696 36.94 -1.50 5.32
N GLU A 697 37.25 -0.51 4.47
CA GLU A 697 36.83 0.88 4.68
C GLU A 697 35.30 1.06 4.61
N ASP A 698 34.59 0.18 3.91
CA ASP A 698 33.13 0.24 3.77
C ASP A 698 32.40 -0.31 5.02
N ALA A 699 33.07 -1.14 5.83
CA ALA A 699 32.52 -1.70 7.06
C ALA A 699 32.47 -0.66 8.21
N THR A 700 31.29 -0.43 8.78
CA THR A 700 31.17 0.44 9.96
C THR A 700 31.67 -0.25 11.24
N VAL A 701 32.17 0.55 12.18
CA VAL A 701 32.62 0.08 13.51
C VAL A 701 31.53 -0.72 14.24
N ARG A 702 30.26 -0.34 14.07
CA ARG A 702 29.10 -1.04 14.64
C ARG A 702 28.90 -2.44 14.05
N GLN A 703 29.10 -2.61 12.75
CA GLN A 703 28.98 -3.93 12.10
C GLN A 703 30.08 -4.89 12.61
N VAL A 704 31.32 -4.41 12.73
CA VAL A 704 32.42 -5.19 13.32
C VAL A 704 32.15 -5.52 14.80
N ALA A 705 31.60 -4.58 15.57
CA ALA A 705 31.17 -4.82 16.95
C ALA A 705 30.11 -5.93 17.05
N ALA A 706 29.12 -5.92 16.16
CA ALA A 706 28.08 -6.94 16.10
C ALA A 706 28.62 -8.31 15.70
N MET A 707 29.58 -8.39 14.78
CA MET A 707 30.26 -9.67 14.48
C MET A 707 30.95 -10.25 15.71
N LEU A 708 31.72 -9.43 16.43
CA LEU A 708 32.32 -9.83 17.71
C LEU A 708 31.24 -10.22 18.72
N GLY A 709 30.12 -9.52 18.74
CA GLY A 709 28.99 -9.80 19.62
C GLY A 709 28.33 -11.14 19.32
N PHE A 710 28.27 -11.52 18.05
CA PHE A 710 27.88 -12.86 17.63
C PHE A 710 28.89 -13.89 18.11
N LEU A 711 30.17 -13.70 17.79
CA LEU A 711 31.23 -14.66 18.10
C LEU A 711 31.34 -14.93 19.60
N PHE A 712 31.42 -13.89 20.43
CA PHE A 712 31.50 -14.04 21.89
C PHE A 712 30.17 -14.51 22.51
N GLY A 713 29.04 -14.00 22.01
CA GLY A 713 27.73 -14.40 22.53
C GLY A 713 27.37 -15.86 22.22
N MET A 714 27.89 -16.40 21.12
CA MET A 714 27.65 -17.77 20.68
C MET A 714 28.78 -18.74 21.04
N GLU A 715 29.93 -18.28 21.54
CA GLU A 715 31.13 -19.07 21.78
C GLU A 715 30.83 -20.37 22.55
N SER A 716 30.22 -20.28 23.73
CA SER A 716 29.92 -21.46 24.56
C SER A 716 29.07 -22.49 23.82
N LEU A 717 28.09 -22.05 23.04
CA LEU A 717 27.23 -22.94 22.26
C LEU A 717 28.00 -23.53 21.07
N ALA A 718 28.76 -22.71 20.34
CA ALA A 718 29.58 -23.14 19.22
C ALA A 718 30.60 -24.21 19.62
N LEU A 719 31.30 -24.01 20.76
CA LEU A 719 32.25 -24.98 21.31
C LEU A 719 31.56 -26.32 21.65
N SER A 720 30.36 -26.27 22.24
CA SER A 720 29.59 -27.49 22.52
C SER A 720 29.16 -28.26 21.26
N LEU A 721 29.06 -27.57 20.11
CA LEU A 721 28.72 -28.12 18.80
C LEU A 721 29.98 -28.52 17.97
N GLY A 722 31.16 -28.47 18.61
CA GLY A 722 32.43 -28.90 18.03
C GLY A 722 33.20 -27.83 17.24
N CYS A 723 32.90 -26.54 17.42
CA CYS A 723 33.79 -25.47 16.95
C CYS A 723 35.05 -25.38 17.82
N ASP A 724 36.13 -24.84 17.25
CA ASP A 724 37.40 -24.65 17.95
C ASP A 724 37.63 -23.18 18.28
N ARG A 725 37.91 -22.87 19.55
CA ARG A 725 38.24 -21.53 20.03
C ARG A 725 39.48 -20.97 19.33
N ALA A 726 40.42 -21.82 18.91
CA ALA A 726 41.61 -21.40 18.19
C ALA A 726 41.28 -20.64 16.89
N GLN A 727 40.14 -20.92 16.25
CA GLN A 727 39.70 -20.20 15.03
C GLN A 727 39.46 -18.71 15.31
N LEU A 728 38.82 -18.41 16.44
CA LEU A 728 38.54 -17.04 16.87
C LEU A 728 39.82 -16.31 17.29
N GLU A 729 40.70 -16.99 18.03
CA GLU A 729 41.99 -16.44 18.46
C GLU A 729 42.88 -16.11 17.25
N LEU A 730 42.95 -16.98 16.26
CA LEU A 730 43.68 -16.75 15.02
C LEU A 730 43.08 -15.61 14.20
N ALA A 731 41.75 -15.55 14.07
CA ALA A 731 41.07 -14.47 13.36
C ALA A 731 41.36 -13.08 13.99
N LEU A 732 41.33 -12.98 15.31
CA LEU A 732 41.69 -11.76 16.02
C LEU A 732 43.19 -11.43 15.92
N ALA A 733 44.06 -12.44 15.94
CA ALA A 733 45.49 -12.24 15.76
C ALA A 733 45.84 -11.71 14.36
N GLN A 734 45.09 -12.10 13.34
CA GLN A 734 45.24 -11.64 11.94
C GLN A 734 44.58 -10.29 11.65
N SER A 735 43.81 -9.75 12.60
CA SER A 735 43.11 -8.47 12.44
C SER A 735 44.07 -7.30 12.73
N HIS A 736 44.31 -6.44 11.74
CA HIS A 736 45.25 -5.32 11.85
C HIS A 736 44.60 -3.98 11.42
N PRO A 737 43.66 -3.43 12.21
CA PRO A 737 42.98 -2.18 11.86
C PRO A 737 43.91 -0.98 11.96
N ALA A 738 43.88 -0.11 10.95
CA ALA A 738 44.54 1.20 10.97
C ALA A 738 43.68 2.29 11.62
N GLU A 739 42.35 2.12 11.62
CA GLU A 739 41.42 3.10 12.17
C GLU A 739 41.37 3.05 13.72
N PRO A 740 41.55 4.19 14.42
CA PRO A 740 41.49 4.29 15.88
C PRO A 740 40.31 3.57 16.56
N ALA A 741 39.10 3.73 16.03
CA ALA A 741 37.90 3.12 16.61
C ALA A 741 37.97 1.59 16.54
N ARG A 742 38.38 1.03 15.41
CA ARG A 742 38.54 -0.41 15.22
C ARG A 742 39.71 -0.98 16.01
N THR A 743 40.79 -0.23 16.15
CA THR A 743 41.90 -0.59 17.06
C THR A 743 41.40 -0.75 18.50
N ALA A 744 40.54 0.16 18.98
CA ALA A 744 39.94 0.03 20.31
C ALA A 744 39.04 -1.20 20.42
N LEU A 745 38.23 -1.54 19.40
CA LEU A 745 37.46 -2.79 19.39
C LEU A 745 38.36 -4.02 19.45
N LEU A 746 39.44 -4.04 18.68
CA LEU A 746 40.40 -5.15 18.70
C LEU A 746 41.01 -5.33 20.09
N TRP A 747 41.40 -4.23 20.75
CA TRP A 747 41.93 -4.28 22.12
C TRP A 747 40.89 -4.77 23.13
N ALA A 748 39.63 -4.35 22.98
CA ALA A 748 38.54 -4.85 23.81
C ALA A 748 38.31 -6.36 23.61
N ALA A 749 38.34 -6.83 22.37
CA ALA A 749 38.26 -8.24 22.01
C ALA A 749 39.43 -9.07 22.58
N GLN A 750 40.67 -8.58 22.46
CA GLN A 750 41.86 -9.21 23.04
C GLN A 750 41.79 -9.27 24.57
N THR A 751 41.21 -8.24 25.19
CA THR A 751 41.01 -8.21 26.65
C THR A 751 39.97 -9.24 27.07
N HIS A 752 38.88 -9.40 26.31
CA HIS A 752 37.88 -10.42 26.56
C HIS A 752 38.45 -11.85 26.45
N LEU A 753 39.31 -12.10 25.45
CA LEU A 753 39.99 -13.39 25.28
C LEU A 753 41.15 -13.64 26.24
N GLY A 754 41.57 -12.63 27.01
CA GLY A 754 42.69 -12.72 27.96
C GLY A 754 44.09 -12.58 27.34
N THR A 755 44.20 -12.27 26.05
CA THR A 755 45.49 -12.05 25.36
C THR A 755 46.06 -10.66 25.62
N LEU A 756 45.23 -9.69 26.02
CA LEU A 756 45.64 -8.36 26.47
C LEU A 756 45.20 -8.13 27.92
N PRO A 757 46.11 -8.09 28.92
CA PRO A 757 45.76 -7.76 30.29
C PRO A 757 45.19 -6.34 30.43
N ARG A 758 44.19 -6.15 31.30
CA ARG A 758 43.59 -4.83 31.56
C ARG A 758 44.61 -3.76 31.95
N ALA A 759 45.66 -4.13 32.69
CA ALA A 759 46.74 -3.21 33.04
C ALA A 759 47.52 -2.69 31.81
N GLN A 760 47.73 -3.55 30.82
CA GLN A 760 48.37 -3.16 29.55
C GLN A 760 47.41 -2.33 28.68
N LEU A 761 46.12 -2.64 28.68
CA LEU A 761 45.10 -1.81 28.03
C LEU A 761 45.09 -0.38 28.60
N ARG A 762 45.11 -0.25 29.93
CA ARG A 762 45.22 1.05 30.63
C ARG A 762 46.50 1.80 30.22
N ALA A 763 47.64 1.11 30.25
CA ALA A 763 48.93 1.71 29.85
C ALA A 763 48.90 2.22 28.41
N ARG A 764 48.31 1.48 27.46
CA ARG A 764 48.12 1.94 26.07
C ARG A 764 47.26 3.20 25.99
N CYS A 765 46.14 3.25 26.73
CA CYS A 765 45.29 4.44 26.77
C CYS A 765 45.98 5.65 27.42
N ASP A 766 46.77 5.44 28.46
CA ASP A 766 47.58 6.47 29.10
C ASP A 766 48.65 7.02 28.15
N GLU A 767 49.32 6.16 27.38
CA GLU A 767 50.30 6.55 26.35
C GLU A 767 49.66 7.38 25.23
N LEU A 768 48.47 6.99 24.75
CA LEU A 768 47.71 7.77 23.76
C LEU A 768 47.35 9.17 24.28
N LEU A 769 46.92 9.28 25.55
CA LEU A 769 46.62 10.56 26.19
C LEU A 769 47.86 11.41 26.44
N GLY A 770 49.02 10.77 26.63
CA GLY A 770 50.31 11.42 26.85
C GLY A 770 50.98 11.92 25.56
N ASN A 771 50.51 11.53 24.38
CA ASN A 771 51.09 11.90 23.08
C ASN A 771 50.28 13.02 22.38
N PRO A 772 50.78 14.28 22.35
CA PRO A 772 50.04 15.40 21.77
C PRO A 772 49.63 15.23 20.30
N LEU A 773 50.34 14.40 19.52
CA LEU A 773 50.03 14.16 18.11
C LEU A 773 48.83 13.22 17.92
N VAL A 774 48.52 12.39 18.92
CA VAL A 774 47.46 11.36 18.84
C VAL A 774 46.20 11.77 19.59
N VAL A 775 46.33 12.68 20.57
CA VAL A 775 45.21 13.24 21.36
C VAL A 775 44.01 13.66 20.50
N PRO A 776 44.14 14.36 19.35
CA PRO A 776 42.99 14.71 18.51
C PRO A 776 42.17 13.50 17.99
N ALA A 777 42.79 12.32 17.85
CA ALA A 777 42.13 11.09 17.42
C ALA A 777 41.55 10.26 18.59
N TYR A 778 41.85 10.61 19.84
CA TYR A 778 41.40 9.89 21.03
C TYR A 778 39.87 9.70 21.14
N PRO A 779 39.01 10.67 20.76
CA PRO A 779 37.56 10.47 20.73
C PRO A 779 37.11 9.29 19.87
N ARG A 780 37.85 8.98 18.79
CA ARG A 780 37.55 7.83 17.93
C ARG A 780 37.86 6.51 18.64
N TYR A 781 38.94 6.43 19.43
CA TYR A 781 39.22 5.28 20.30
C TYR A 781 38.12 5.11 21.35
N LEU A 782 37.67 6.19 22.00
CA LEU A 782 36.55 6.16 22.95
C LEU A 782 35.26 5.68 22.27
N SER A 783 34.97 6.15 21.06
CA SER A 783 33.84 5.67 20.26
C SER A 783 33.91 4.17 20.01
N GLY A 784 35.10 3.65 19.70
CA GLY A 784 35.33 2.22 19.53
C GLY A 784 35.07 1.41 20.81
N PHE A 785 35.55 1.90 21.96
CA PHE A 785 35.27 1.25 23.25
C PHE A 785 33.79 1.27 23.63
N VAL A 786 33.06 2.34 23.30
CA VAL A 786 31.60 2.40 23.50
C VAL A 786 30.91 1.33 22.66
N HIS A 787 31.27 1.19 21.38
CA HIS A 787 30.74 0.09 20.54
C HIS A 787 31.14 -1.30 21.05
N ALA A 788 32.31 -1.43 21.67
CA ALA A 788 32.77 -2.69 22.24
C ALA A 788 31.97 -3.16 23.48
N LEU A 789 31.08 -2.33 24.04
CA LEU A 789 30.23 -2.72 25.17
C LEU A 789 29.12 -3.72 24.78
N GLU A 790 28.73 -3.78 23.51
CA GLU A 790 27.80 -4.81 23.00
C GLU A 790 28.44 -6.21 23.02
N PRO A 791 29.65 -6.43 22.46
CA PRO A 791 30.35 -7.70 22.57
C PRO A 791 30.97 -7.95 23.96
N VAL A 792 31.45 -6.91 24.64
CA VAL A 792 32.24 -7.01 25.88
C VAL A 792 31.66 -6.07 26.95
N PRO A 793 30.48 -6.37 27.53
CA PRO A 793 29.83 -5.50 28.50
C PRO A 793 30.64 -5.32 29.80
N GLY A 794 31.55 -6.26 30.10
CA GLY A 794 32.44 -6.21 31.26
C GLY A 794 33.51 -5.10 31.22
N LEU A 795 33.60 -4.32 30.13
CA LEU A 795 34.49 -3.15 30.03
C LEU A 795 33.79 -1.83 30.38
N ALA A 796 32.54 -1.85 30.83
CA ALA A 796 31.78 -0.64 31.14
C ALA A 796 32.48 0.26 32.17
N ASP A 797 33.05 -0.33 33.22
CA ASP A 797 33.85 0.35 34.23
C ASP A 797 35.10 1.00 33.63
N PHE A 798 35.77 0.30 32.72
CA PHE A 798 36.95 0.79 32.00
C PHE A 798 36.61 1.94 31.05
N VAL A 799 35.47 1.92 30.36
CA VAL A 799 35.06 3.05 29.51
C VAL A 799 34.79 4.29 30.34
N VAL A 800 34.11 4.15 31.50
CA VAL A 800 33.93 5.25 32.45
C VAL A 800 35.28 5.76 32.96
N GLU A 801 36.22 4.87 33.30
CA GLU A 801 37.60 5.19 33.68
C GLU A 801 38.33 5.98 32.57
N ALA A 802 38.29 5.51 31.32
CA ALA A 802 38.99 6.10 30.19
C ALA A 802 38.46 7.51 29.86
N VAL A 803 37.14 7.70 29.85
CA VAL A 803 36.51 9.02 29.69
C VAL A 803 36.92 9.93 30.85
N SER A 804 36.84 9.45 32.09
CA SER A 804 37.17 10.24 33.28
C SER A 804 38.63 10.69 33.29
N ASN A 805 39.56 9.80 32.90
CA ASN A 805 40.99 10.13 32.82
C ASN A 805 41.29 11.15 31.71
N ALA A 806 40.59 11.09 30.57
CA ALA A 806 40.76 12.07 29.51
C ALA A 806 40.30 13.46 29.95
N PHE A 807 39.11 13.56 30.56
CA PHE A 807 38.56 14.82 31.07
C PHE A 807 39.37 15.39 32.25
N ALA A 808 39.99 14.54 33.07
CA ALA A 808 40.81 14.99 34.19
C ALA A 808 42.20 15.52 33.79
N ARG A 809 42.74 15.13 32.63
CA ARG A 809 44.14 15.43 32.23
C ARG A 809 44.26 16.47 31.12
N LEU A 810 43.24 16.61 30.27
CA LEU A 810 43.31 17.48 29.09
C LEU A 810 42.69 18.86 29.36
N PRO A 811 43.23 19.94 28.77
CA PRO A 811 42.68 21.29 28.95
C PRO A 811 41.40 21.48 28.10
N ASP A 812 40.52 22.40 28.51
CA ASP A 812 39.23 22.68 27.85
C ASP A 812 39.34 22.97 26.36
N ARG A 813 40.41 23.64 25.92
CA ARG A 813 40.68 23.91 24.49
C ARG A 813 40.79 22.65 23.62
N VAL A 814 41.12 21.51 24.23
CA VAL A 814 41.19 20.18 23.59
C VAL A 814 39.86 19.43 23.78
N LEU A 815 39.24 19.52 24.96
CA LEU A 815 38.02 18.77 25.29
C LEU A 815 36.76 19.33 24.62
N LEU A 816 36.60 20.65 24.53
CA LEU A 816 35.39 21.27 23.96
C LEU A 816 35.13 20.84 22.51
N PRO A 817 36.14 20.76 21.61
CA PRO A 817 35.97 20.19 20.27
C PRO A 817 35.55 18.72 20.22
N TRP A 818 35.76 17.92 21.29
CA TRP A 818 35.40 16.50 21.31
C TRP A 818 33.91 16.25 21.58
N LEU A 819 33.25 17.18 22.29
CA LEU A 819 31.88 17.01 22.77
C LEU A 819 30.88 16.67 21.65
N PRO A 820 30.89 17.33 20.47
CA PRO A 820 29.97 16.97 19.39
C PRO A 820 30.14 15.52 18.92
N THR A 821 31.37 15.03 18.76
CA THR A 821 31.66 13.66 18.34
C THR A 821 31.18 12.64 19.37
N LEU A 822 31.52 12.86 20.65
CA LEU A 822 31.11 11.95 21.73
C LEU A 822 29.58 11.91 21.90
N ILE A 823 28.91 13.07 21.83
CA ILE A 823 27.44 13.16 21.89
C ILE A 823 26.81 12.48 20.68
N THR A 824 27.36 12.65 19.48
CA THR A 824 26.82 12.03 18.26
C THR A 824 26.97 10.51 18.31
N THR A 825 28.12 9.99 18.74
CA THR A 825 28.33 8.54 18.97
C THR A 825 27.33 8.00 19.99
N LEU A 826 27.18 8.68 21.14
CA LEU A 826 26.23 8.28 22.18
C LEU A 826 24.78 8.38 21.70
N ARG A 827 24.43 9.36 20.87
CA ARG A 827 23.07 9.49 20.28
C ARG A 827 22.82 8.41 19.24
N ALA A 828 23.81 8.06 18.42
CA ALA A 828 23.71 7.00 17.41
C ALA A 828 23.58 5.60 18.03
N GLY A 829 24.11 5.37 19.24
CA GLY A 829 23.93 4.15 20.04
C GLY A 829 22.97 4.28 21.24
N GLY A 830 22.21 5.38 21.30
CA GLY A 830 21.71 5.97 22.56
C GLY A 830 20.53 5.31 23.25
N ALA A 831 19.84 4.37 22.61
CA ALA A 831 18.75 3.64 23.26
C ALA A 831 19.24 2.47 24.14
N GLU A 832 20.38 1.86 23.81
CA GLU A 832 20.81 0.59 24.44
C GLU A 832 22.08 0.73 25.30
N LEU A 833 23.07 1.55 24.91
CA LEU A 833 24.37 1.60 25.58
C LEU A 833 24.50 2.73 26.62
N ALA A 834 23.77 3.83 26.44
CA ALA A 834 23.79 4.95 27.38
C ALA A 834 23.29 4.59 28.80
N PRO A 835 22.20 3.80 28.98
CA PRO A 835 21.77 3.39 30.31
C PRO A 835 22.82 2.59 31.08
N LEU A 836 23.60 1.75 30.38
CA LEU A 836 24.66 0.95 30.98
C LEU A 836 25.81 1.84 31.49
N LEU A 837 26.27 2.81 30.68
CA LEU A 837 27.29 3.77 31.09
C LEU A 837 26.82 4.69 32.22
N ILE A 838 25.57 5.15 32.18
CA ILE A 838 24.97 5.97 33.24
C ILE A 838 24.89 5.18 34.55
N ARG A 839 24.46 3.92 34.49
CA ARG A 839 24.38 3.04 35.66
C ARG A 839 25.76 2.79 36.25
N GLU A 840 26.77 2.50 35.43
CA GLU A 840 28.14 2.32 35.94
C GLU A 840 28.73 3.62 36.48
N ALA A 841 28.50 4.77 35.82
CA ALA A 841 28.92 6.07 36.35
C ALA A 841 28.27 6.37 37.70
N GLY A 842 26.96 6.11 37.85
CA GLY A 842 26.25 6.26 39.12
C GLY A 842 26.74 5.32 40.22
N ARG A 843 27.34 4.18 39.86
CA ARG A 843 27.99 3.26 40.80
C ARG A 843 29.39 3.73 41.22
N VAL A 844 30.09 4.41 40.32
CA VAL A 844 31.50 4.83 40.49
C VAL A 844 31.62 6.16 41.22
N PHE A 845 30.84 7.17 40.83
CA PHE A 845 30.93 8.52 41.38
C PHE A 845 30.10 8.67 42.66
N PRO A 846 30.55 9.49 43.63
CA PRO A 846 29.77 9.76 44.83
C PRO A 846 28.47 10.50 44.50
N ALA A 847 27.41 10.22 45.27
CA ALA A 847 26.09 10.79 45.02
C ALA A 847 25.95 12.25 45.47
N ARG A 848 26.88 12.75 46.30
CA ARG A 848 26.83 14.10 46.89
C ARG A 848 28.13 14.88 46.63
N LEU A 849 27.98 16.17 46.32
CA LEU A 849 29.10 17.10 46.06
C LEU A 849 30.19 17.10 47.16
N PRO A 850 29.88 17.16 48.46
CA PRO A 850 30.92 17.17 49.50
C PRO A 850 31.74 15.88 49.60
N GLU A 851 31.21 14.76 49.10
CA GLU A 851 31.93 13.48 49.07
C GLU A 851 32.95 13.43 47.92
N LEU A 852 32.77 14.27 46.89
CA LEU A 852 33.67 14.34 45.75
C LEU A 852 35.04 14.90 46.14
N ASP A 853 35.10 15.84 47.08
CA ASP A 853 36.34 16.47 47.55
C ASP A 853 37.31 15.48 48.22
N ALA A 854 36.78 14.40 48.82
CA ALA A 854 37.56 13.34 49.46
C ALA A 854 37.58 12.03 48.64
N TRP A 855 36.95 12.00 47.47
CA TRP A 855 36.80 10.78 46.68
C TRP A 855 38.06 10.48 45.86
N VAL A 856 38.56 9.25 46.00
CA VAL A 856 39.63 8.72 45.17
C VAL A 856 39.01 7.74 44.17
N PRO A 857 39.19 7.94 42.85
CA PRO A 857 38.68 7.02 41.86
C PRO A 857 39.17 5.58 42.08
N PRO A 858 38.32 4.55 41.93
CA PRO A 858 38.70 3.15 42.19
C PRO A 858 39.92 2.67 41.40
N TRP A 859 40.14 3.21 40.20
CA TRP A 859 41.28 2.90 39.34
C TRP A 859 42.59 3.58 39.73
N ARG A 860 42.59 4.50 40.71
CA ARG A 860 43.81 5.10 41.30
C ARG A 860 44.21 4.44 42.62
N LEU A 861 43.33 3.63 43.21
CA LEU A 861 43.68 2.83 44.37
C LEU A 861 44.64 1.71 43.93
N PRO A 862 45.66 1.37 44.74
CA PRO A 862 46.54 0.24 44.44
C PRO A 862 45.71 -1.00 44.15
N GLN A 863 45.86 -1.56 42.95
CA GLN A 863 45.32 -2.88 42.64
C GLN A 863 46.21 -3.87 43.40
N GLU A 864 45.72 -4.44 44.50
CA GLU A 864 46.40 -5.58 45.11
C GLU A 864 46.53 -6.68 44.05
N PRO A 865 47.72 -7.24 43.82
CA PRO A 865 47.87 -8.34 42.88
C PRO A 865 46.95 -9.49 43.32
N PRO A 866 46.26 -10.18 42.39
CA PRO A 866 45.59 -11.43 42.73
C PRO A 866 46.67 -12.47 42.98
N GLY A 867 47.15 -12.54 44.22
CA GLY A 867 48.23 -13.43 44.62
C GLY A 867 48.64 -13.17 46.06
N LEU A 868 48.31 -14.14 46.91
CA LEU A 868 48.67 -14.27 48.32
C LEU A 868 47.91 -13.31 49.25
N LEU A 869 46.79 -13.83 49.76
CA LEU A 869 46.33 -13.54 51.11
C LEU A 869 47.55 -13.37 52.03
N PRO A 870 47.54 -12.39 52.94
CA PRO A 870 48.60 -12.29 53.92
C PRO A 870 48.74 -13.65 54.61
N ARG A 871 49.93 -14.23 54.56
CA ARG A 871 50.40 -15.09 55.64
C ARG A 871 50.40 -14.22 56.90
N ALA A 872 49.23 -14.07 57.50
CA ALA A 872 49.11 -13.70 58.89
C ALA A 872 49.90 -14.77 59.66
N GLY A 873 50.79 -14.31 60.52
CA GLY A 873 51.82 -15.10 61.14
C GLY A 873 51.34 -16.44 61.68
N GLU A 874 52.24 -17.40 61.62
CA GLU A 874 52.25 -18.62 62.42
C GLU A 874 51.72 -18.32 63.84
N GLY A 875 50.50 -18.79 64.13
CA GLY A 875 49.93 -18.68 65.47
C GLY A 875 48.41 -18.47 65.54
N ALA A 876 47.61 -19.30 64.88
CA ALA A 876 46.28 -19.78 65.36
C ALA A 876 45.58 -20.61 64.27
N GLY A 877 45.15 -21.81 64.61
CA GLY A 877 44.78 -22.88 63.68
C GLY A 877 43.37 -22.84 63.10
N GLY A 878 43.23 -23.59 61.99
CA GLY A 878 42.12 -24.49 61.66
C GLY A 878 40.70 -23.94 61.68
N GLY A 879 40.23 -23.43 60.54
CA GLY A 879 38.81 -23.19 60.26
C GLY A 879 38.31 -24.08 59.13
N GLY A 880 38.08 -25.36 59.41
CA GLY A 880 37.43 -26.28 58.47
C GLY A 880 35.95 -25.94 58.27
N VAL A 881 35.41 -26.19 57.08
CA VAL A 881 34.00 -25.96 56.73
C VAL A 881 33.15 -27.04 57.42
N PRO A 882 32.40 -26.73 58.49
CA PRO A 882 31.78 -27.76 59.35
C PRO A 882 30.74 -28.61 58.63
N LEU A 883 30.09 -28.04 57.61
CA LEU A 883 29.08 -28.71 56.78
C LEU A 883 29.69 -29.85 55.94
N LEU A 884 30.90 -29.65 55.42
CA LEU A 884 31.57 -30.64 54.56
C LEU A 884 32.17 -31.77 55.41
N ALA A 885 32.70 -31.45 56.59
CA ALA A 885 33.14 -32.46 57.55
C ALA A 885 31.97 -33.31 58.10
N ALA A 886 30.75 -32.75 58.20
CA ALA A 886 29.56 -33.48 58.64
C ALA A 886 28.96 -34.40 57.56
N HIS A 887 29.26 -34.15 56.28
CA HIS A 887 28.75 -34.92 55.13
C HIS A 887 29.86 -35.21 54.10
N PRO A 888 30.88 -36.01 54.44
CA PRO A 888 32.11 -36.13 53.65
C PRO A 888 31.95 -36.99 52.37
N ALA A 889 30.90 -37.82 52.28
CA ALA A 889 30.77 -38.88 51.28
C ALA A 889 30.95 -38.43 49.82
N THR A 890 30.47 -37.24 49.44
CA THR A 890 30.63 -36.72 48.08
C THR A 890 32.07 -36.26 47.82
N CYS A 891 32.71 -35.68 48.82
CA CYS A 891 34.09 -35.19 48.74
C CYS A 891 35.09 -36.35 48.82
N ASP A 892 34.81 -37.40 49.59
CA ASP A 892 35.62 -38.62 49.65
C ASP A 892 35.59 -39.37 48.31
N ALA A 893 34.40 -39.54 47.72
CA ALA A 893 34.27 -40.18 46.41
C ALA A 893 35.01 -39.41 45.29
N LEU A 894 35.06 -38.08 45.39
CA LEU A 894 35.79 -37.24 44.45
C LEU A 894 37.31 -37.29 44.72
N ALA A 895 37.72 -37.36 45.98
CA ALA A 895 39.12 -37.50 46.38
C ALA A 895 39.71 -38.84 45.92
N ASP A 896 38.95 -39.94 46.06
CA ASP A 896 39.32 -41.26 45.56
C ASP A 896 39.47 -41.27 44.02
N LEU A 897 38.53 -40.62 43.31
CA LEU A 897 38.60 -40.51 41.84
C LEU A 897 39.84 -39.72 41.37
N LEU A 898 40.29 -38.76 42.18
CA LEU A 898 41.42 -37.88 41.90
C LEU A 898 42.75 -38.36 42.55
N GLY A 899 42.75 -39.49 43.26
CA GLY A 899 43.94 -40.05 43.91
C GLY A 899 44.51 -39.21 45.06
N CYS A 900 43.64 -38.55 45.83
CA CYS A 900 44.04 -37.67 46.94
C CYS A 900 43.91 -38.37 48.30
N ASP A 901 45.04 -38.71 48.96
CA ASP A 901 45.08 -39.49 50.21
C ASP A 901 44.92 -38.65 51.52
N GLY A 902 44.18 -37.54 51.47
CA GLY A 902 44.02 -36.62 52.61
C GLY A 902 42.87 -37.02 53.56
N ALA A 903 43.08 -36.94 54.88
CA ALA A 903 42.02 -37.14 55.88
C ALA A 903 41.37 -35.81 56.33
N TRP A 904 40.09 -35.86 56.73
CA TRP A 904 39.37 -34.69 57.26
C TRP A 904 39.93 -34.22 58.60
N GLU A 905 40.27 -32.93 58.69
CA GLU A 905 40.65 -32.27 59.95
C GLU A 905 39.41 -31.64 60.62
N THR A 906 39.18 -31.93 61.90
CA THR A 906 38.11 -31.31 62.71
C THR A 906 38.64 -30.13 63.52
N GLY A 907 38.23 -28.91 63.15
CA GLY A 907 38.59 -27.66 63.82
C GLY A 907 37.49 -27.11 64.75
N GLY A 908 37.91 -26.50 65.87
CA GLY A 908 37.09 -25.96 66.97
C GLY A 908 36.25 -24.70 66.67
N PRO A 909 35.74 -23.99 67.70
CA PRO A 909 34.50 -23.22 67.60
C PRO A 909 34.61 -21.90 66.79
N VAL A 910 33.53 -21.68 66.04
CA VAL A 910 33.11 -20.56 65.16
C VAL A 910 33.79 -19.19 65.33
N PRO A 911 34.31 -18.59 64.24
CA PRO A 911 34.58 -17.15 64.17
C PRO A 911 33.48 -16.33 63.46
N SER A 912 32.87 -15.44 64.26
CA SER A 912 32.55 -14.03 63.98
C SER A 912 31.95 -13.60 62.61
N GLY A 913 30.70 -13.96 62.34
CA GLY A 913 29.83 -13.18 61.43
C GLY A 913 29.49 -11.77 61.96
N ALA A 914 29.72 -11.51 63.25
CA ALA A 914 29.37 -10.24 63.92
C ALA A 914 30.21 -9.03 63.48
N VAL A 915 31.39 -9.22 62.88
CA VAL A 915 32.24 -8.11 62.41
C VAL A 915 31.63 -7.41 61.19
N LEU A 916 30.90 -8.15 60.35
CA LEU A 916 30.19 -7.59 59.19
C LEU A 916 29.00 -6.72 59.61
N LEU A 917 28.34 -7.07 60.71
CA LEU A 917 27.25 -6.28 61.30
C LEU A 917 27.75 -4.94 61.86
N GLY A 918 28.98 -4.89 62.38
CA GLY A 918 29.63 -3.65 62.82
C GLY A 918 30.15 -2.77 61.66
N ARG A 919 30.55 -3.36 60.53
CA ARG A 919 31.06 -2.62 59.36
C ARG A 919 29.97 -2.08 58.43
N HIS A 920 28.80 -2.72 58.39
CA HIS A 920 27.70 -2.35 57.51
C HIS A 920 26.36 -2.27 58.27
N PRO A 921 26.20 -1.29 59.18
CA PRO A 921 25.00 -1.18 60.02
C PRO A 921 23.73 -0.92 59.22
N ALA A 922 23.83 -0.25 58.05
CA ALA A 922 22.70 -0.03 57.15
C ALA A 922 22.17 -1.35 56.54
N THR A 923 23.05 -2.31 56.26
CA THR A 923 22.68 -3.63 55.75
C THR A 923 22.01 -4.48 56.82
N ALA A 924 22.45 -4.36 58.08
CA ALA A 924 21.80 -5.01 59.20
C ALA A 924 20.37 -4.47 59.42
N ALA A 925 20.19 -3.15 59.38
CA ALA A 925 18.87 -2.52 59.50
C ALA A 925 17.93 -2.83 58.31
N ALA A 926 18.46 -2.91 57.09
CA ALA A 926 17.69 -3.31 55.91
C ALA A 926 17.27 -4.78 55.95
N LEU A 927 18.13 -5.67 56.46
CA LEU A 927 17.83 -7.08 56.68
C LEU A 927 16.81 -7.27 57.79
N GLU A 928 16.89 -6.50 58.87
CA GLU A 928 15.92 -6.49 59.97
C GLU A 928 14.53 -6.02 59.50
N ALA A 929 14.46 -5.01 58.63
CA ALA A 929 13.22 -4.58 58.00
C ALA A 929 12.62 -5.63 57.04
N LEU A 930 13.47 -6.40 56.35
CA LEU A 930 13.05 -7.50 55.48
C LEU A 930 12.54 -8.72 56.27
N LEU A 931 13.15 -9.00 57.43
CA LEU A 931 12.76 -10.10 58.31
C LEU A 931 11.55 -9.77 59.20
N ALA A 932 11.22 -8.48 59.38
CA ALA A 932 10.04 -8.04 60.14
C ALA A 932 8.72 -8.08 59.33
N VAL A 933 8.77 -8.44 58.03
CA VAL A 933 7.59 -8.54 57.13
C VAL A 933 7.29 -10.00 56.74
N THR A 934 7.95 -10.97 57.36
CA THR A 934 7.54 -12.39 57.41
C THR A 934 7.14 -12.75 58.81
#